data_AF-A0A812K7I7-F1
#
_entry.id   AF-A0A812K7I7-F1
#
_cell.length_a   1.000
_cell.length_b   1.000
_cell.length_c   1.000
_cell.angle_alpha   90.00
_cell.angle_beta   90.00
_cell.angle_gamma   90.00
#
_symmetry.space_group_name_H-M   'P 1'
#
loop_
_entity.id
_entity.type
_entity.pdbx_description
1 polymer ?
#
loop_
_entity_poly.entity_id
_entity_poly.type
_entity_poly.pdbx_seq_one_letter_code
_entity_poly.pdbx_strand_id
1 'polypeptide(L)'
;MGCGASADVSSAVSLVPGVPRMDAEPTNEVYEEDFVNRRMSEDVTYGLKDPGALGGFLLAANIRPVRAEYLWHLAKEGRVLPRRQEAERATFVDKSGQQVTALVTQEEIVDWEEEDAFIISVSHAWEALEHPDPCAHQLRTINDYTSLHYAAHGVPIWLFYDYTSLFQYKRQNPEENRSFRRAMANMHILYSHECTDTIRVEKLTPQSLWQGHLDTELPIWHEPSGCLTSIPVRQLTANSTPYQQRGWCRAEVEWSSVRSRTAQNVRIDRVTLNPGEEQGASSKMPTPPDHFKEDLGGLTFTHRSDLDSVVRLQRKVYLEKVVMLEEAVFQNLEVQEFALLAEGLHHYERLRSLELVAFKCDVEAAELLGQALADSSSLKRLKLQRADSDSALILTKALAHALRRNSSIKEIDLQYNSLCDEGAQALAKALPVNQTMTHIVLANNLIGAGAQALAAGLKENRSITEIDFGCNQLGDAEVQALAEALKTNRTLKRLGLGCNHVTNAGVEALAEALQVNRKVTEIDLQYNDGVSPDGAEAVSDALQVHKALRLIARDRNLLRGNTEVTDTSAYVEEDSRPGRKPPRLEAVARALQENRAVTAIHRGFQRIGSASQALAEALEVNGSVTSINLQEGTIGDQGCKALAEALRINTSIAELNLARNDIGDAGAKELAEALKTNRSVKVLSLLRNDIGDAGAEALAEALTINSSITKVDLMFNSKIGEVGKKALAEVHQVNHSVHILLG
;
A
#
# COMPACT_ATOMS: atom_id res chain seq x y z
N MET A 1 -6.19 26.07 -56.82
CA MET A 1 -4.82 25.83 -56.32
C MET A 1 -4.86 24.42 -55.73
N GLY A 2 -4.70 23.33 -56.50
CA GLY A 2 -3.53 22.88 -57.27
C GLY A 2 -2.62 22.11 -56.31
N CYS A 3 -2.32 20.82 -56.39
CA CYS A 3 -2.40 19.75 -57.40
C CYS A 3 -2.47 18.41 -56.63
N GLY A 4 -2.88 17.23 -57.11
CA GLY A 4 -3.27 16.75 -58.43
C GLY A 4 -3.02 15.23 -58.50
N ALA A 5 -4.00 14.50 -59.06
CA ALA A 5 -3.94 13.21 -59.79
C ALA A 5 -3.33 11.96 -59.10
N SER A 6 -3.76 10.71 -59.32
CA SER A 6 -4.52 10.00 -60.38
C SER A 6 -4.99 8.63 -59.80
N ALA A 7 -6.24 8.16 -59.96
CA ALA A 7 -6.77 7.32 -61.07
C ALA A 7 -5.97 6.00 -61.28
N ASP A 8 -6.50 4.79 -61.50
CA ASP A 8 -7.82 4.29 -62.00
C ASP A 8 -7.80 2.73 -61.84
N VAL A 9 -8.85 2.02 -61.41
CA VAL A 9 -9.99 1.42 -62.17
C VAL A 9 -9.78 -0.02 -62.73
N SER A 10 -10.39 -0.98 -62.01
CA SER A 10 -11.35 -2.03 -62.47
C SER A 10 -10.95 -3.27 -63.32
N SER A 11 -11.85 -4.26 -63.15
CA SER A 11 -12.27 -5.36 -64.06
C SER A 11 -11.52 -6.70 -63.91
N ALA A 12 -12.12 -7.89 -64.07
CA ALA A 12 -13.51 -8.36 -64.19
C ALA A 12 -13.50 -9.91 -64.06
N VAL A 13 -14.70 -10.46 -63.88
CA VAL A 13 -15.09 -11.88 -63.69
C VAL A 13 -14.93 -12.75 -64.96
N SER A 14 -14.64 -14.06 -64.80
CA SER A 14 -15.18 -15.11 -65.70
C SER A 14 -15.24 -16.51 -65.05
N LEU A 15 -16.44 -17.13 -65.07
CA LEU A 15 -16.71 -18.59 -64.93
C LEU A 15 -16.27 -19.32 -66.24
N VAL A 16 -16.07 -20.64 -66.40
CA VAL A 16 -16.80 -21.89 -66.03
C VAL A 16 -15.84 -23.14 -66.29
N PRO A 17 -16.27 -24.43 -66.35
CA PRO A 17 -16.08 -25.52 -65.37
C PRO A 17 -15.14 -26.69 -65.79
N GLY A 18 -14.85 -27.60 -64.86
CA GLY A 18 -14.39 -28.97 -65.19
C GLY A 18 -14.08 -29.83 -63.97
N VAL A 19 -14.87 -30.90 -63.75
CA VAL A 19 -14.55 -32.01 -62.84
C VAL A 19 -14.21 -33.24 -63.69
N PRO A 20 -13.17 -34.01 -63.33
CA PRO A 20 -13.36 -35.44 -63.08
C PRO A 20 -12.78 -35.93 -61.74
N ARG A 21 -13.24 -37.12 -61.34
CA ARG A 21 -13.24 -37.78 -60.03
C ARG A 21 -11.91 -38.45 -59.58
N MET A 22 -11.85 -38.66 -58.26
CA MET A 22 -11.37 -39.84 -57.49
C MET A 22 -9.86 -40.19 -57.51
N ASP A 23 -9.14 -39.90 -56.41
CA ASP A 23 -8.81 -40.82 -55.30
C ASP A 23 -7.62 -40.30 -54.46
N ALA A 24 -7.58 -40.68 -53.18
CA ALA A 24 -6.49 -40.61 -52.19
C ALA A 24 -6.48 -39.45 -51.14
N GLU A 25 -6.80 -39.86 -49.90
CA GLU A 25 -6.42 -39.42 -48.54
C GLU A 25 -6.17 -37.92 -48.20
N PRO A 26 -6.73 -37.39 -47.08
CA PRO A 26 -6.46 -36.02 -46.65
C PRO A 26 -5.11 -35.96 -45.93
N THR A 27 -4.13 -35.31 -46.56
CA THR A 27 -2.90 -34.86 -45.89
C THR A 27 -3.12 -33.47 -45.30
N ASN A 28 -3.28 -33.40 -43.98
CA ASN A 28 -3.22 -32.17 -43.19
C ASN A 28 -1.75 -31.71 -43.12
N GLU A 29 -1.31 -30.81 -44.00
CA GLU A 29 0.04 -30.24 -43.84
C GLU A 29 0.25 -28.83 -44.45
N VAL A 30 -0.80 -28.05 -44.72
CA VAL A 30 -0.63 -26.72 -45.38
C VAL A 30 -1.24 -25.53 -44.63
N TYR A 31 -1.56 -25.65 -43.34
CA TYR A 31 -2.08 -24.52 -42.54
C TYR A 31 -1.14 -24.03 -41.41
N GLU A 32 0.05 -24.61 -41.21
CA GLU A 32 0.94 -24.23 -40.09
C GLU A 32 2.07 -23.23 -40.45
N GLU A 33 2.41 -23.00 -41.72
CA GLU A 33 3.61 -22.22 -42.06
C GLU A 33 3.47 -20.68 -41.99
N ASP A 34 2.26 -20.12 -42.13
CA ASP A 34 2.05 -18.66 -42.10
C ASP A 34 1.92 -18.07 -40.68
N PHE A 35 1.57 -18.88 -39.68
CA PHE A 35 1.48 -18.43 -38.28
C PHE A 35 2.84 -18.36 -37.58
N VAL A 36 3.79 -19.21 -37.98
CA VAL A 36 5.15 -19.27 -37.39
C VAL A 36 6.01 -18.04 -37.76
N ASN A 37 5.64 -17.29 -38.81
CA ASN A 37 6.45 -16.17 -39.32
C ASN A 37 6.13 -14.78 -38.71
N ARG A 38 5.16 -14.64 -37.80
CA ARG A 38 5.10 -13.46 -36.92
C ARG A 38 6.18 -13.60 -35.85
N ARG A 39 7.41 -13.28 -36.24
CA ARG A 39 8.61 -13.27 -35.41
C ARG A 39 8.34 -12.63 -34.05
N MET A 40 8.21 -13.53 -33.08
CA MET A 40 8.34 -13.28 -31.66
C MET A 40 9.76 -12.79 -31.39
N SER A 41 9.91 -11.50 -31.10
CA SER A 41 11.10 -11.02 -30.42
C SER A 41 11.10 -11.61 -28.99
N GLU A 42 12.29 -11.91 -28.45
CA GLU A 42 12.42 -12.31 -27.05
C GLU A 42 11.93 -11.20 -26.07
N ASP A 43 11.61 -10.02 -26.61
CA ASP A 43 11.17 -8.81 -25.92
C ASP A 43 9.65 -8.51 -26.00
N VAL A 44 8.80 -9.43 -26.46
CA VAL A 44 7.34 -9.20 -26.40
C VAL A 44 6.89 -9.24 -24.94
N THR A 45 6.73 -8.07 -24.34
CA THR A 45 6.04 -7.88 -23.06
C THR A 45 4.54 -7.90 -23.29
N TYR A 46 3.89 -8.97 -22.85
CA TYR A 46 2.43 -9.07 -22.84
C TYR A 46 1.88 -8.24 -21.69
N GLY A 47 0.98 -7.29 -21.98
CA GLY A 47 0.30 -6.50 -20.96
C GLY A 47 -0.86 -7.30 -20.39
N LEU A 48 -0.62 -8.19 -19.44
CA LEU A 48 -1.54 -9.29 -19.10
C LEU A 48 -2.89 -8.86 -18.49
N LYS A 49 -3.18 -7.57 -18.32
CA LYS A 49 -4.33 -7.06 -17.55
C LYS A 49 -5.70 -7.40 -18.12
N ASP A 50 -5.74 -7.76 -19.38
CA ASP A 50 -6.94 -8.18 -20.09
C ASP A 50 -6.82 -9.63 -20.57
N PRO A 51 -7.96 -10.34 -20.73
CA PRO A 51 -7.99 -11.71 -21.21
C PRO A 51 -7.27 -11.92 -22.55
N GLY A 52 -7.37 -10.99 -23.50
CA GLY A 52 -6.71 -11.10 -24.80
C GLY A 52 -5.19 -11.12 -24.71
N ALA A 53 -4.60 -10.27 -23.87
CA ALA A 53 -3.17 -10.28 -23.64
C ALA A 53 -2.69 -11.55 -22.94
N LEU A 54 -3.47 -12.11 -22.01
CA LEU A 54 -3.19 -13.41 -21.40
C LEU A 54 -3.33 -14.55 -22.43
N GLY A 55 -4.34 -14.51 -23.29
CA GLY A 55 -4.50 -15.43 -24.42
C GLY A 55 -3.29 -15.37 -25.37
N GLY A 56 -2.88 -14.16 -25.75
CA GLY A 56 -1.67 -13.91 -26.55
C GLY A 56 -0.40 -14.45 -25.91
N PHE A 57 -0.29 -14.36 -24.58
CA PHE A 57 0.81 -14.98 -23.83
C PHE A 57 0.75 -16.52 -23.88
N LEU A 58 -0.42 -17.13 -23.68
CA LEU A 58 -0.59 -18.59 -23.72
C LEU A 58 -0.21 -19.15 -25.09
N LEU A 59 -0.62 -18.47 -26.17
CA LEU A 59 -0.25 -18.80 -27.55
C LEU A 59 1.26 -18.74 -27.75
N ALA A 60 1.86 -17.63 -27.34
CA ALA A 60 3.30 -17.41 -27.42
C ALA A 60 4.12 -18.45 -26.65
N ALA A 61 3.61 -18.90 -25.49
CA ALA A 61 4.26 -19.93 -24.69
C ALA A 61 3.90 -21.37 -25.12
N ASN A 62 3.02 -21.53 -26.11
CA ASN A 62 2.43 -22.80 -26.52
C ASN A 62 1.86 -23.57 -25.30
N ILE A 63 1.12 -22.85 -24.46
CA ILE A 63 0.45 -23.37 -23.27
C ILE A 63 -1.02 -23.57 -23.61
N ARG A 64 -1.51 -24.80 -23.46
CA ARG A 64 -2.86 -25.22 -23.84
C ARG A 64 -3.60 -25.81 -22.63
N PRO A 65 -4.49 -25.04 -21.97
CA PRO A 65 -5.20 -25.51 -20.78
C PRO A 65 -5.94 -26.83 -20.97
N VAL A 66 -6.14 -27.57 -19.88
CA VAL A 66 -6.95 -28.80 -19.88
C VAL A 66 -8.42 -28.44 -19.71
N ARG A 67 -9.33 -29.04 -20.49
CA ARG A 67 -10.76 -28.84 -20.27
C ARG A 67 -11.21 -29.52 -18.98
N ALA A 68 -11.96 -28.81 -18.13
CA ALA A 68 -12.53 -29.43 -16.92
C ALA A 68 -13.42 -30.63 -17.25
N GLU A 69 -14.19 -30.55 -18.35
CA GLU A 69 -15.06 -31.62 -18.84
C GLU A 69 -14.31 -32.93 -19.08
N TYR A 70 -13.11 -32.85 -19.67
CA TYR A 70 -12.26 -34.03 -19.86
C TYR A 70 -11.94 -34.71 -18.52
N LEU A 71 -11.62 -33.92 -17.49
CA LEU A 71 -11.36 -34.45 -16.16
C LEU A 71 -12.59 -35.07 -15.52
N TRP A 72 -13.79 -34.52 -15.77
CA TRP A 72 -15.05 -35.10 -15.30
C TRP A 72 -15.30 -36.49 -15.92
N HIS A 73 -14.99 -36.65 -17.22
CA HIS A 73 -15.06 -37.93 -17.90
C HIS A 73 -14.09 -38.96 -17.28
N LEU A 74 -12.83 -38.56 -17.06
CA LEU A 74 -11.85 -39.44 -16.41
C LEU A 74 -12.29 -39.87 -15.01
N ALA A 75 -12.82 -38.93 -14.22
CA ALA A 75 -13.31 -39.21 -12.88
C ALA A 75 -14.47 -40.23 -12.91
N LYS A 76 -15.39 -40.11 -13.87
CA LYS A 76 -16.52 -41.03 -14.06
C LYS A 76 -16.07 -42.44 -14.48
N GLU A 77 -15.00 -42.53 -15.26
CA GLU A 77 -14.41 -43.81 -15.69
C GLU A 77 -13.53 -44.48 -14.61
N GLY A 78 -13.33 -43.82 -13.46
CA GLY A 78 -12.43 -44.31 -12.41
C GLY A 78 -10.96 -44.24 -12.81
N ARG A 79 -10.61 -43.35 -13.75
CA ARG A 79 -9.23 -43.11 -14.18
C ARG A 79 -8.53 -42.11 -13.25
N VAL A 80 -7.21 -42.04 -13.36
CA VAL A 80 -6.36 -41.10 -12.62
C VAL A 80 -6.18 -39.79 -13.37
N LEU A 81 -5.69 -38.76 -12.68
CA LEU A 81 -5.33 -37.49 -13.31
C LEU A 81 -4.31 -37.73 -14.45
N PRO A 82 -4.55 -37.18 -15.65
CA PRO A 82 -3.71 -37.46 -16.82
C PRO A 82 -2.42 -36.63 -16.77
N ARG A 83 -1.34 -37.17 -17.34
CA ARG A 83 -0.15 -36.36 -17.65
C ARG A 83 -0.38 -35.49 -18.87
N ARG A 84 0.42 -34.45 -19.02
CA ARG A 84 0.30 -33.52 -20.16
C ARG A 84 0.29 -34.26 -21.50
N GLN A 85 1.25 -35.15 -21.73
CA GLN A 85 1.40 -35.85 -23.01
C GLN A 85 0.25 -36.83 -23.29
N GLU A 86 -0.42 -37.32 -22.25
CA GLU A 86 -1.62 -38.15 -22.39
C GLU A 86 -2.81 -37.30 -22.78
N ALA A 87 -2.97 -36.13 -22.15
CA ALA A 87 -4.01 -35.16 -22.49
C ALA A 87 -3.81 -34.58 -23.90
N GLU A 88 -2.58 -34.32 -24.34
CA GLU A 88 -2.28 -33.83 -25.71
C GLU A 88 -2.80 -34.77 -26.81
N ARG A 89 -2.86 -36.07 -26.54
CA ARG A 89 -3.30 -37.10 -27.50
C ARG A 89 -4.75 -37.54 -27.29
N ALA A 90 -5.41 -37.06 -26.23
CA ALA A 90 -6.73 -37.51 -25.85
C ALA A 90 -7.83 -36.68 -26.53
N THR A 91 -8.88 -37.38 -26.94
CA THR A 91 -10.16 -36.78 -27.33
C THR A 91 -11.27 -37.38 -26.48
N PHE A 92 -12.32 -36.62 -26.23
CA PHE A 92 -13.53 -37.08 -25.54
C PHE A 92 -14.77 -36.52 -26.23
N VAL A 93 -15.94 -37.04 -25.87
CA VAL A 93 -17.23 -36.52 -26.34
C VAL A 93 -17.75 -35.53 -25.33
N ASP A 94 -17.95 -34.29 -25.73
CA ASP A 94 -18.46 -33.23 -24.86
C ASP A 94 -19.97 -33.39 -24.55
N LYS A 95 -20.54 -32.42 -23.82
CA LYS A 95 -21.98 -32.42 -23.51
C LYS A 95 -22.88 -32.22 -24.74
N SER A 96 -22.36 -31.64 -25.82
CA SER A 96 -23.08 -31.45 -27.08
C SER A 96 -23.09 -32.69 -27.96
N GLY A 97 -22.29 -33.71 -27.63
CA GLY A 97 -22.15 -34.93 -28.39
C GLY A 97 -21.06 -34.85 -29.47
N GLN A 98 -20.26 -33.79 -29.48
CA GLN A 98 -19.16 -33.57 -30.40
C GLN A 98 -17.86 -34.16 -29.84
N GLN A 99 -17.06 -34.74 -30.73
CA GLN A 99 -15.71 -35.18 -30.38
C GLN A 99 -14.78 -33.96 -30.32
N VAL A 100 -14.19 -33.72 -29.15
CA VAL A 100 -13.31 -32.58 -28.88
C VAL A 100 -11.99 -33.05 -28.25
N THR A 101 -10.95 -32.22 -28.36
CA THR A 101 -9.65 -32.48 -27.74
C THR A 101 -9.68 -32.21 -26.23
N ALA A 102 -8.93 -32.99 -25.47
CA ALA A 102 -8.78 -32.80 -24.03
C ALA A 102 -8.12 -31.46 -23.65
N LEU A 103 -7.19 -30.98 -24.48
CA LEU A 103 -6.60 -29.65 -24.37
C LEU A 103 -7.33 -28.65 -25.26
N VAL A 104 -7.52 -27.42 -24.76
CA VAL A 104 -8.01 -26.28 -25.54
C VAL A 104 -7.07 -26.02 -26.71
N THR A 105 -7.59 -25.80 -27.91
CA THR A 105 -6.79 -25.56 -29.13
C THR A 105 -6.22 -24.13 -29.14
N GLN A 106 -5.23 -23.87 -30.01
CA GLN A 106 -4.72 -22.51 -30.16
C GLN A 106 -5.76 -21.57 -30.76
N GLU A 107 -6.61 -22.05 -31.67
CA GLU A 107 -7.72 -21.28 -32.26
C GLU A 107 -8.69 -20.80 -31.16
N GLU A 108 -9.10 -21.70 -30.27
CA GLU A 108 -9.97 -21.33 -29.14
C GLU A 108 -9.31 -20.33 -28.17
N ILE A 109 -7.99 -20.39 -27.99
CA ILE A 109 -7.28 -19.39 -27.17
C ILE A 109 -7.25 -18.01 -27.86
N VAL A 110 -7.19 -17.97 -29.20
CA VAL A 110 -7.33 -16.72 -29.97
C VAL A 110 -8.74 -16.14 -29.78
N ASP A 111 -9.75 -16.99 -29.84
CA ASP A 111 -11.16 -16.59 -29.73
C ASP A 111 -11.63 -16.45 -28.27
N TRP A 112 -10.73 -16.56 -27.30
CA TRP A 112 -11.07 -16.55 -25.87
C TRP A 112 -11.76 -15.25 -25.41
N GLU A 113 -11.43 -14.10 -26.02
CA GLU A 113 -12.13 -12.84 -25.74
C GLU A 113 -13.64 -12.90 -26.08
N GLU A 114 -14.04 -13.81 -26.96
CA GLU A 114 -15.44 -13.98 -27.40
C GLU A 114 -16.12 -15.21 -26.77
N GLU A 115 -15.35 -16.22 -26.35
CA GLU A 115 -15.85 -17.53 -25.83
C GLU A 115 -16.12 -17.54 -24.30
N ASP A 116 -15.81 -16.46 -23.59
CA ASP A 116 -16.15 -16.20 -22.17
C ASP A 116 -15.65 -17.26 -21.16
N ALA A 117 -14.62 -18.06 -21.46
CA ALA A 117 -14.17 -19.16 -20.60
C ALA A 117 -13.46 -18.72 -19.30
N PHE A 118 -13.70 -19.43 -18.19
CA PHE A 118 -12.96 -19.23 -16.93
C PHE A 118 -11.64 -20.00 -16.93
N ILE A 119 -10.53 -19.31 -16.69
CA ILE A 119 -9.23 -19.96 -16.43
C ILE A 119 -9.05 -20.17 -14.93
N ILE A 120 -8.92 -21.43 -14.54
CA ILE A 120 -8.62 -21.84 -13.17
C ILE A 120 -7.21 -22.42 -13.11
N SER A 121 -6.36 -21.83 -12.27
CA SER A 121 -5.05 -22.36 -11.95
C SER A 121 -5.11 -23.34 -10.77
N VAL A 122 -4.51 -24.52 -10.94
CA VAL A 122 -4.37 -25.53 -9.88
C VAL A 122 -2.90 -25.63 -9.47
N SER A 123 -2.62 -25.28 -8.22
CA SER A 123 -1.26 -25.11 -7.68
C SER A 123 -0.45 -26.42 -7.66
N HIS A 124 -0.94 -27.48 -7.00
CA HIS A 124 -0.19 -28.74 -6.91
C HIS A 124 -1.08 -29.90 -6.46
N ALA A 125 -0.83 -31.11 -6.98
CA ALA A 125 -1.53 -32.32 -6.54
C ALA A 125 -0.68 -33.61 -6.63
N TRP A 126 0.61 -33.55 -6.28
CA TRP A 126 1.48 -34.75 -6.26
C TRP A 126 1.42 -35.51 -4.94
N GLU A 127 1.16 -36.81 -5.06
CA GLU A 127 1.05 -37.76 -3.94
C GLU A 127 2.12 -38.85 -3.97
N ALA A 128 2.75 -39.10 -5.11
CA ALA A 128 3.91 -39.98 -5.26
C ALA A 128 5.02 -39.29 -6.06
N LEU A 129 6.26 -39.75 -5.92
CA LEU A 129 7.41 -39.23 -6.69
C LEU A 129 7.26 -39.53 -8.20
N GLU A 130 6.50 -40.57 -8.55
CA GLU A 130 6.38 -41.06 -9.92
C GLU A 130 4.98 -40.88 -10.51
N HIS A 131 4.02 -40.30 -9.79
CA HIS A 131 2.68 -39.98 -10.32
C HIS A 131 2.03 -38.84 -9.51
N PRO A 132 1.39 -37.85 -10.18
CA PRO A 132 0.68 -36.78 -9.48
C PRO A 132 -0.42 -37.36 -8.58
N ASP A 133 -1.39 -38.07 -9.15
CA ASP A 133 -2.57 -38.54 -8.40
C ASP A 133 -2.87 -40.03 -8.64
N PRO A 134 -2.03 -40.94 -8.12
CA PRO A 134 -2.16 -42.37 -8.39
C PRO A 134 -3.45 -42.99 -7.84
N CYS A 135 -4.10 -42.32 -6.88
CA CYS A 135 -5.35 -42.78 -6.25
C CYS A 135 -6.60 -42.03 -6.73
N ALA A 136 -6.48 -41.17 -7.75
CA ALA A 136 -7.55 -40.34 -8.32
C ALA A 136 -8.25 -39.40 -7.31
N HIS A 137 -7.65 -39.13 -6.15
CA HIS A 137 -8.27 -38.29 -5.11
C HIS A 137 -8.21 -36.81 -5.46
N GLN A 138 -7.09 -36.37 -6.05
CA GLN A 138 -6.93 -34.99 -6.48
C GLN A 138 -7.85 -34.68 -7.65
N LEU A 139 -7.96 -35.62 -8.61
CA LEU A 139 -8.90 -35.55 -9.72
C LEU A 139 -10.34 -35.39 -9.20
N ARG A 140 -10.75 -36.19 -8.21
CA ARG A 140 -12.08 -36.05 -7.59
C ARG A 140 -12.28 -34.69 -6.94
N THR A 141 -11.28 -34.20 -6.21
CA THR A 141 -11.34 -32.89 -5.55
C THR A 141 -11.48 -31.75 -6.56
N ILE A 142 -10.70 -31.78 -7.65
CA ILE A 142 -10.79 -30.80 -8.75
C ILE A 142 -12.15 -30.90 -9.44
N ASN A 143 -12.63 -32.12 -9.70
CA ASN A 143 -13.93 -32.37 -10.31
C ASN A 143 -15.08 -31.82 -9.43
N ASP A 144 -15.06 -32.06 -8.13
CA ASP A 144 -16.10 -31.57 -7.21
C ASP A 144 -16.18 -30.04 -7.23
N TYR A 145 -15.04 -29.35 -7.24
CA TYR A 145 -15.02 -27.89 -7.32
C TYR A 145 -15.48 -27.37 -8.68
N THR A 146 -14.88 -27.88 -9.77
CA THR A 146 -15.11 -27.37 -11.13
C THR A 146 -16.51 -27.71 -11.64
N SER A 147 -17.06 -28.87 -11.28
CA SER A 147 -18.42 -29.25 -11.68
C SER A 147 -19.48 -28.37 -10.99
N LEU A 148 -19.29 -28.03 -9.72
CA LEU A 148 -20.16 -27.08 -9.00
C LEU A 148 -20.07 -25.67 -9.61
N HIS A 149 -18.86 -25.21 -9.92
CA HIS A 149 -18.66 -23.91 -10.55
C HIS A 149 -19.31 -23.85 -11.95
N TYR A 150 -19.11 -24.88 -12.77
CA TYR A 150 -19.76 -24.98 -14.07
C TYR A 150 -21.29 -25.02 -13.93
N ALA A 151 -21.83 -25.77 -12.96
CA ALA A 151 -23.27 -25.82 -12.73
C ALA A 151 -23.85 -24.48 -12.29
N ALA A 152 -23.08 -23.66 -11.55
CA ALA A 152 -23.50 -22.34 -11.11
C ALA A 152 -23.46 -21.28 -12.21
N HIS A 153 -22.45 -21.32 -13.09
CA HIS A 153 -22.18 -20.24 -14.05
C HIS A 153 -22.50 -20.61 -15.51
N GLY A 154 -22.52 -21.90 -15.87
CA GLY A 154 -22.79 -22.36 -17.23
C GLY A 154 -21.67 -22.09 -18.25
N VAL A 155 -20.52 -21.62 -17.78
CA VAL A 155 -19.38 -21.17 -18.60
C VAL A 155 -18.30 -22.25 -18.67
N PRO A 156 -17.64 -22.47 -19.83
CA PRO A 156 -16.52 -23.39 -19.95
C PRO A 156 -15.39 -23.09 -18.95
N ILE A 157 -14.81 -24.15 -18.39
CA ILE A 157 -13.70 -24.04 -17.43
C ILE A 157 -12.44 -24.64 -18.05
N TRP A 158 -11.42 -23.81 -18.16
CA TRP A 158 -10.10 -24.16 -18.67
C TRP A 158 -9.11 -24.19 -17.51
N LEU A 159 -8.51 -25.35 -17.29
CA LEU A 159 -7.62 -25.58 -16.16
C LEU A 159 -6.17 -25.38 -16.58
N PHE A 160 -5.54 -24.34 -16.03
CA PHE A 160 -4.10 -24.26 -15.96
C PHE A 160 -3.62 -25.13 -14.79
N TYR A 161 -3.21 -26.35 -15.11
CA TYR A 161 -2.62 -27.24 -14.12
C TYR A 161 -1.11 -27.10 -14.16
N ASP A 162 -0.45 -27.08 -13.00
CA ASP A 162 1.00 -26.96 -12.90
C ASP A 162 1.71 -27.86 -13.91
N TYR A 163 2.22 -27.24 -14.97
CA TYR A 163 2.83 -27.99 -16.05
C TYR A 163 4.12 -28.66 -15.59
N THR A 164 4.86 -28.11 -14.62
CA THR A 164 6.08 -28.75 -14.08
C THR A 164 5.78 -30.07 -13.42
N SER A 165 4.63 -30.11 -12.77
CA SER A 165 4.01 -31.27 -12.15
C SER A 165 3.37 -32.25 -13.15
N LEU A 166 3.57 -32.13 -14.47
CA LEU A 166 2.98 -33.07 -15.45
C LEU A 166 4.00 -33.75 -16.36
N PHE A 167 5.29 -33.45 -16.20
CA PHE A 167 6.33 -34.05 -17.04
C PHE A 167 6.87 -35.32 -16.43
N GLN A 168 6.45 -36.45 -16.99
CA GLN A 168 7.11 -37.73 -16.73
C GLN A 168 7.83 -38.26 -17.95
N TYR A 169 7.46 -37.87 -19.16
CA TYR A 169 8.13 -38.36 -20.36
C TYR A 169 9.31 -37.50 -20.77
N LYS A 170 10.31 -38.15 -21.36
CA LYS A 170 11.37 -37.46 -22.08
C LYS A 170 10.75 -36.71 -23.27
N ARG A 171 10.97 -35.40 -23.29
CA ARG A 171 10.58 -34.51 -24.40
C ARG A 171 11.26 -34.99 -25.69
N GLN A 172 10.47 -35.23 -26.72
CA GLN A 172 10.95 -35.87 -27.95
C GLN A 172 11.35 -34.86 -29.01
N ASN A 173 10.70 -33.69 -29.03
CA ASN A 173 10.96 -32.66 -30.04
C ASN A 173 11.42 -31.33 -29.42
N PRO A 174 12.01 -30.43 -30.24
CA PRO A 174 12.46 -29.11 -29.79
C PRO A 174 11.33 -28.20 -29.30
N GLU A 175 10.12 -28.34 -29.84
CA GLU A 175 8.97 -27.47 -29.48
C GLU A 175 8.42 -27.78 -28.09
N GLU A 176 8.31 -29.06 -27.71
CA GLU A 176 8.00 -29.51 -26.35
C GLU A 176 9.01 -28.94 -25.34
N ASN A 177 10.30 -28.95 -25.69
CA ASN A 177 11.35 -28.35 -24.87
C ASN A 177 11.25 -26.82 -24.79
N ARG A 178 10.91 -26.16 -25.90
CA ARG A 178 10.75 -24.69 -25.94
C ARG A 178 9.55 -24.26 -25.10
N SER A 179 8.40 -24.89 -25.30
CA SER A 179 7.17 -24.64 -24.53
C SER A 179 7.42 -24.83 -23.04
N PHE A 180 8.04 -25.94 -22.64
CA PHE A 180 8.43 -26.17 -21.26
C PHE A 180 9.28 -25.03 -20.69
N ARG A 181 10.39 -24.68 -21.35
CA ARG A 181 11.30 -23.63 -20.85
C ARG A 181 10.61 -22.26 -20.76
N ARG A 182 9.71 -21.95 -21.70
CA ARG A 182 8.94 -20.69 -21.69
C ARG A 182 7.92 -20.67 -20.56
N ALA A 183 7.24 -21.79 -20.29
CA ALA A 183 6.35 -21.92 -19.13
C ALA A 183 7.13 -21.76 -17.81
N MET A 184 8.31 -22.40 -17.70
CA MET A 184 9.19 -22.24 -16.53
C MET A 184 9.58 -20.79 -16.25
N ALA A 185 9.93 -20.04 -17.29
CA ALA A 185 10.36 -18.65 -17.14
C ALA A 185 9.24 -17.71 -16.64
N ASN A 186 7.98 -18.11 -16.86
CA ASN A 186 6.80 -17.30 -16.60
C ASN A 186 5.87 -17.92 -15.54
N MET A 187 6.36 -18.91 -14.79
CA MET A 187 5.56 -19.68 -13.86
C MET A 187 4.84 -18.80 -12.81
N HIS A 188 5.54 -17.79 -12.28
CA HIS A 188 5.01 -16.82 -11.31
C HIS A 188 3.89 -15.92 -11.86
N ILE A 189 3.78 -15.79 -13.19
CA ILE A 189 2.74 -15.02 -13.88
C ILE A 189 1.45 -15.83 -13.96
N LEU A 190 1.55 -17.13 -14.25
CA LEU A 190 0.40 -17.99 -14.56
C LEU A 190 -0.36 -18.47 -13.30
N TYR A 191 0.27 -18.48 -12.13
CA TYR A 191 -0.37 -18.92 -10.88
C TYR A 191 -1.19 -17.86 -10.15
N SER A 192 -1.04 -16.59 -10.49
CA SER A 192 -1.91 -15.54 -9.97
C SER A 192 -1.94 -14.37 -10.94
N HIS A 193 -2.76 -14.54 -11.95
CA HIS A 193 -3.14 -13.43 -12.78
C HIS A 193 -4.48 -12.88 -12.30
N GLU A 194 -4.76 -11.60 -12.53
CA GLU A 194 -6.08 -11.01 -12.19
C GLU A 194 -7.23 -11.58 -13.03
N CYS A 195 -6.89 -12.31 -14.10
CA CYS A 195 -7.82 -13.03 -14.97
C CYS A 195 -7.85 -14.54 -14.71
N THR A 196 -7.25 -15.04 -13.61
CA THR A 196 -7.25 -16.46 -13.26
C THR A 196 -7.70 -16.66 -11.82
N ASP A 197 -8.55 -17.66 -11.57
CA ASP A 197 -8.85 -18.11 -10.21
C ASP A 197 -7.90 -19.22 -9.78
N THR A 198 -7.44 -19.20 -8.52
CA THR A 198 -6.50 -20.20 -8.02
C THR A 198 -7.14 -21.06 -6.93
N ILE A 199 -7.11 -22.38 -7.13
CA ILE A 199 -7.54 -23.35 -6.12
C ILE A 199 -6.29 -23.98 -5.50
N ARG A 200 -6.21 -23.92 -4.16
CA ARG A 200 -5.13 -24.54 -3.38
C ARG A 200 -5.59 -25.86 -2.79
N VAL A 201 -4.93 -26.96 -3.17
CA VAL A 201 -5.21 -28.29 -2.61
C VAL A 201 -4.15 -28.65 -1.57
N GLU A 202 -4.50 -28.53 -0.29
CA GLU A 202 -3.55 -28.69 0.83
C GLU A 202 -3.58 -30.06 1.50
N LYS A 203 -4.63 -30.85 1.30
CA LYS A 203 -4.84 -32.12 2.00
C LYS A 203 -4.24 -33.28 1.19
N LEU A 204 -3.42 -34.09 1.86
CA LEU A 204 -2.93 -35.35 1.32
C LEU A 204 -4.07 -36.38 1.25
N THR A 205 -3.99 -37.31 0.29
CA THR A 205 -4.95 -38.41 0.19
C THR A 205 -5.05 -39.24 1.46
N PRO A 206 -6.26 -39.44 2.00
CA PRO A 206 -6.51 -40.35 3.11
C PRO A 206 -5.97 -41.76 2.88
N GLN A 207 -5.35 -42.36 3.90
CA GLN A 207 -4.74 -43.69 3.82
C GLN A 207 -5.74 -44.80 3.45
N SER A 208 -7.03 -44.63 3.78
CA SER A 208 -8.09 -45.58 3.40
C SER A 208 -8.31 -45.65 1.89
N LEU A 209 -8.16 -44.52 1.17
CA LEU A 209 -8.29 -44.49 -0.27
C LEU A 209 -7.10 -45.16 -0.96
N TRP A 210 -5.89 -45.01 -0.41
CA TRP A 210 -4.70 -45.71 -0.91
C TRP A 210 -4.90 -47.21 -0.97
N GLN A 211 -5.44 -47.82 0.09
CA GLN A 211 -5.62 -49.27 0.20
C GLN A 211 -6.48 -49.87 -0.93
N GLY A 212 -7.48 -49.12 -1.43
CA GLY A 212 -8.35 -49.57 -2.52
C GLY A 212 -7.69 -49.55 -3.91
N HIS A 213 -6.56 -48.85 -4.07
CA HIS A 213 -5.91 -48.62 -5.36
C HIS A 213 -4.49 -49.23 -5.47
N LEU A 214 -3.97 -49.85 -4.41
CA LEU A 214 -2.59 -50.37 -4.35
C LEU A 214 -2.21 -51.32 -5.49
N ASP A 215 -3.17 -52.10 -6.00
CA ASP A 215 -2.94 -53.08 -7.06
C ASP A 215 -3.28 -52.55 -8.47
N THR A 216 -3.75 -51.31 -8.58
CA THR A 216 -3.96 -50.66 -9.89
C THR A 216 -2.62 -50.46 -10.56
N GLU A 217 -2.52 -50.87 -11.83
CA GLU A 217 -1.32 -50.64 -12.62
C GLU A 217 -1.35 -49.25 -13.25
N LEU A 218 -0.23 -48.53 -13.16
CA LEU A 218 -0.07 -47.21 -13.74
C LEU A 218 1.11 -47.18 -14.72
N PRO A 219 0.92 -46.63 -15.93
CA PRO A 219 2.02 -46.40 -16.85
C PRO A 219 2.92 -45.30 -16.27
N ILE A 220 4.21 -45.55 -16.05
CA ILE A 220 5.16 -44.59 -15.49
C ILE A 220 6.43 -44.59 -16.33
N TRP A 221 7.03 -43.41 -16.50
CA TRP A 221 8.30 -43.31 -17.21
C TRP A 221 9.45 -43.81 -16.35
N HIS A 222 10.17 -44.79 -16.88
CA HIS A 222 11.37 -45.28 -16.24
C HIS A 222 12.60 -44.67 -16.92
N GLU A 223 13.22 -43.68 -16.25
CA GLU A 223 14.33 -42.89 -16.80
C GLU A 223 15.51 -43.76 -17.30
N PRO A 224 15.97 -44.80 -16.58
CA PRO A 224 17.07 -45.64 -17.04
C PRO A 224 16.77 -46.43 -18.33
N SER A 225 15.53 -46.86 -18.55
CA SER A 225 15.15 -47.61 -19.77
C SER A 225 14.66 -46.70 -20.90
N GLY A 226 14.37 -45.44 -20.61
CA GLY A 226 13.86 -44.49 -21.60
C GLY A 226 12.53 -44.93 -22.21
N CYS A 227 11.70 -45.64 -21.44
CA CYS A 227 10.40 -46.12 -21.90
C CYS A 227 9.34 -46.09 -20.79
N LEU A 228 8.09 -46.24 -21.20
CA LEU A 228 6.93 -46.36 -20.32
C LEU A 228 6.82 -47.80 -19.79
N THR A 229 6.75 -47.94 -18.47
CA THR A 229 6.58 -49.22 -17.77
C THR A 229 5.33 -49.17 -16.89
N SER A 230 4.48 -50.20 -16.98
CA SER A 230 3.33 -50.36 -16.09
C SER A 230 3.81 -50.87 -14.74
N ILE A 231 3.59 -50.11 -13.66
CA ILE A 231 3.93 -50.54 -12.30
C ILE A 231 2.71 -50.38 -11.36
N PRO A 232 2.50 -51.32 -10.41
CA PRO A 232 1.44 -51.19 -9.42
C PRO A 232 1.63 -49.98 -8.50
N VAL A 233 0.54 -49.33 -8.09
CA VAL A 233 0.55 -48.18 -7.16
C VAL A 233 1.35 -48.47 -5.87
N ARG A 234 1.29 -49.70 -5.35
CA ARG A 234 2.07 -50.10 -4.15
C ARG A 234 3.59 -50.06 -4.32
N GLN A 235 4.09 -50.01 -5.54
CA GLN A 235 5.52 -49.90 -5.84
C GLN A 235 5.97 -48.44 -6.00
N LEU A 236 5.04 -47.48 -5.95
CA LEU A 236 5.37 -46.06 -6.02
C LEU A 236 5.96 -45.57 -4.71
N THR A 237 6.84 -44.57 -4.83
CA THR A 237 7.40 -43.89 -3.68
C THR A 237 6.43 -42.80 -3.25
N ALA A 238 5.73 -43.02 -2.13
CA ALA A 238 4.82 -42.02 -1.57
C ALA A 238 5.55 -40.69 -1.30
N ASN A 239 4.96 -39.57 -1.72
CA ASN A 239 5.45 -38.24 -1.41
C ASN A 239 4.89 -37.80 -0.04
N SER A 240 5.59 -38.19 1.02
CA SER A 240 5.26 -37.82 2.40
C SER A 240 5.75 -36.43 2.80
N THR A 241 6.40 -35.68 1.89
CA THR A 241 6.90 -34.34 2.19
C THR A 241 5.72 -33.39 2.40
N PRO A 242 5.60 -32.73 3.57
CA PRO A 242 4.60 -31.69 3.80
C PRO A 242 4.67 -30.59 2.74
N TYR A 243 3.54 -30.02 2.34
CA TYR A 243 3.47 -29.01 1.28
C TYR A 243 4.48 -27.87 1.47
N GLN A 244 4.59 -27.30 2.67
CA GLN A 244 5.52 -26.20 2.98
C GLN A 244 7.01 -26.60 2.92
N GLN A 245 7.32 -27.90 2.95
CA GLN A 245 8.68 -28.43 2.83
C GLN A 245 9.06 -28.83 1.40
N ARG A 246 8.16 -28.60 0.43
CA ARG A 246 8.43 -28.81 -0.99
C ARG A 246 8.96 -27.50 -1.57
N GLY A 247 10.07 -27.57 -2.29
CA GLY A 247 10.79 -26.39 -2.77
C GLY A 247 9.95 -25.44 -3.63
N TRP A 248 9.21 -25.97 -4.60
CA TRP A 248 8.28 -25.18 -5.44
C TRP A 248 7.13 -24.58 -4.63
N CYS A 249 6.61 -25.30 -3.64
CA CYS A 249 5.49 -24.83 -2.81
C CYS A 249 5.94 -23.74 -1.82
N ARG A 250 7.13 -23.86 -1.22
CA ARG A 250 7.71 -22.78 -0.41
C ARG A 250 7.91 -21.52 -1.24
N ALA A 251 8.37 -21.68 -2.48
CA ALA A 251 8.54 -20.57 -3.41
C ALA A 251 7.20 -19.95 -3.82
N GLU A 252 6.18 -20.77 -4.06
CA GLU A 252 4.82 -20.30 -4.31
C GLU A 252 4.27 -19.49 -3.13
N VAL A 253 4.43 -19.98 -1.90
CA VAL A 253 4.03 -19.24 -0.70
C VAL A 253 4.76 -17.91 -0.63
N GLU A 254 6.05 -17.88 -0.94
CA GLU A 254 6.81 -16.64 -0.98
C GLU A 254 6.27 -15.68 -2.06
N TRP A 255 6.20 -16.13 -3.31
CA TRP A 255 5.73 -15.34 -4.45
C TRP A 255 4.30 -14.85 -4.31
N SER A 256 3.42 -15.63 -3.68
CA SER A 256 2.04 -15.25 -3.42
C SER A 256 1.92 -14.25 -2.28
N SER A 257 2.72 -14.42 -1.23
CA SER A 257 2.69 -13.54 -0.05
C SER A 257 3.22 -12.12 -0.30
N VAL A 258 3.95 -11.92 -1.41
CA VAL A 258 4.41 -10.61 -1.85
C VAL A 258 3.49 -9.97 -2.90
N ARG A 259 2.21 -10.39 -2.99
CA ARG A 259 1.21 -9.85 -3.93
C ARG A 259 0.18 -8.99 -3.19
N SER A 260 -0.18 -7.84 -3.77
CA SER A 260 -1.26 -6.99 -3.26
C SER A 260 -2.59 -7.33 -3.96
N ARG A 261 -3.72 -6.98 -3.31
CA ARG A 261 -5.08 -7.33 -3.76
C ARG A 261 -5.66 -6.41 -4.86
N THR A 262 -4.99 -5.34 -5.25
CA THR A 262 -5.52 -4.42 -6.27
C THR A 262 -4.39 -3.90 -7.15
N ALA A 263 -4.45 -4.25 -8.43
CA ALA A 263 -3.56 -3.88 -9.53
C ALA A 263 -2.13 -4.44 -9.48
N GLN A 264 -1.74 -5.06 -10.60
CA GLN A 264 -0.36 -5.35 -10.96
C GLN A 264 0.57 -4.17 -10.62
N ASN A 265 1.58 -4.47 -9.81
CA ASN A 265 2.63 -3.62 -9.22
C ASN A 265 2.32 -3.03 -7.82
N VAL A 266 2.85 -3.75 -6.81
CA VAL A 266 3.19 -3.37 -5.42
C VAL A 266 2.02 -3.18 -4.41
N ARG A 267 2.14 -3.80 -3.22
CA ARG A 267 2.00 -3.14 -1.89
C ARG A 267 2.77 -3.93 -0.82
N ILE A 268 4.03 -3.57 -0.62
CA ILE A 268 4.67 -3.58 0.71
C ILE A 268 4.30 -2.25 1.43
N ASP A 269 3.69 -1.33 0.68
CA ASP A 269 3.30 0.03 1.06
C ASP A 269 2.01 0.02 1.87
N ARG A 270 2.02 0.86 2.92
CA ARG A 270 0.95 1.22 3.86
C ARG A 270 -0.40 0.52 3.63
N VAL A 271 -0.67 -0.48 4.47
CA VAL A 271 -2.01 -1.07 4.62
C VAL A 271 -2.96 0.05 5.05
N THR A 272 -3.90 0.44 4.19
CA THR A 272 -5.19 0.98 4.67
C THR A 272 -5.93 -0.21 5.27
N LEU A 273 -5.69 -0.45 6.56
CA LEU A 273 -6.48 -1.39 7.35
C LEU A 273 -7.91 -0.86 7.40
N ASN A 274 -8.88 -1.76 7.23
CA ASN A 274 -10.26 -1.45 7.56
C ASN A 274 -10.34 -1.08 9.06
N PRO A 275 -11.18 -0.12 9.48
CA PRO A 275 -11.41 0.16 10.89
C PRO A 275 -11.96 -1.10 11.56
N GLY A 276 -11.21 -1.70 12.49
CA GLY A 276 -11.56 -2.94 13.17
C GLY A 276 -10.52 -4.06 13.06
N GLU A 277 -9.57 -3.96 12.13
CA GLU A 277 -8.42 -4.86 12.05
C GLU A 277 -7.20 -4.24 12.74
N GLU A 278 -7.27 -4.01 14.06
CA GLU A 278 -6.10 -3.64 14.88
C GLU A 278 -5.15 -4.83 15.13
N GLN A 279 -5.11 -5.83 14.24
CA GLN A 279 -4.23 -6.98 14.38
C GLN A 279 -3.58 -7.36 13.05
N GLY A 280 -2.33 -6.92 12.87
CA GLY A 280 -1.29 -7.86 12.45
C GLY A 280 -1.09 -8.14 10.96
N ALA A 281 -1.55 -7.30 10.04
CA ALA A 281 -1.06 -7.39 8.66
C ALA A 281 0.30 -6.68 8.54
N SER A 282 1.36 -7.34 9.01
CA SER A 282 2.74 -7.01 8.58
C SER A 282 2.76 -7.14 7.05
N SER A 283 3.14 -6.09 6.35
CA SER A 283 3.55 -6.16 4.95
C SER A 283 4.72 -7.14 4.89
N LYS A 284 4.44 -8.39 4.53
CA LYS A 284 5.45 -9.45 4.56
C LYS A 284 6.61 -9.03 3.68
N MET A 285 7.76 -8.85 4.33
CA MET A 285 8.97 -8.40 3.66
C MET A 285 9.43 -9.47 2.66
N PRO A 286 9.67 -9.12 1.39
CA PRO A 286 10.20 -10.07 0.42
C PRO A 286 11.55 -10.60 0.89
N THR A 287 11.72 -11.92 0.93
CA THR A 287 13.01 -12.51 1.28
C THR A 287 14.05 -12.22 0.19
N PRO A 288 15.22 -11.63 0.55
CA PRO A 288 16.34 -11.48 -0.37
C PRO A 288 16.72 -12.81 -1.02
N PRO A 289 17.18 -12.82 -2.29
CA PRO A 289 17.39 -14.06 -3.04
C PRO A 289 18.41 -15.02 -2.43
N ASP A 290 19.39 -14.50 -1.69
CA ASP A 290 20.44 -15.31 -1.09
C ASP A 290 19.94 -16.03 0.17
N HIS A 291 19.21 -15.32 1.05
CA HIS A 291 18.48 -15.94 2.16
C HIS A 291 17.44 -16.95 1.69
N PHE A 292 16.70 -16.61 0.63
CA PHE A 292 15.73 -17.55 0.06
C PHE A 292 16.41 -18.81 -0.49
N LYS A 293 17.62 -18.70 -1.04
CA LYS A 293 18.39 -19.87 -1.48
C LYS A 293 18.80 -20.76 -0.31
N GLU A 294 19.16 -20.17 0.82
CA GLU A 294 19.48 -20.92 2.06
C GLU A 294 18.24 -21.64 2.60
N ASP A 295 17.09 -20.96 2.66
CA ASP A 295 15.78 -21.52 3.02
C ASP A 295 15.43 -22.75 2.16
N LEU A 296 15.74 -22.71 0.86
CA LEU A 296 15.47 -23.80 -0.07
C LEU A 296 16.45 -24.98 0.05
N GLY A 297 17.62 -24.78 0.65
CA GLY A 297 18.71 -25.78 0.69
C GLY A 297 18.34 -27.09 1.39
N GLY A 298 17.33 -27.07 2.27
CA GLY A 298 16.82 -28.24 3.00
C GLY A 298 15.52 -28.83 2.44
N LEU A 299 14.96 -28.28 1.36
CA LEU A 299 13.63 -28.66 0.87
C LEU A 299 13.67 -29.77 -0.19
N THR A 300 12.59 -30.54 -0.28
CA THR A 300 12.45 -31.60 -1.28
C THR A 300 11.94 -31.02 -2.59
N PHE A 301 12.62 -31.34 -3.69
CA PHE A 301 12.18 -31.00 -5.04
C PHE A 301 11.82 -32.26 -5.83
N THR A 302 10.79 -32.16 -6.67
CA THR A 302 10.37 -33.24 -7.57
C THR A 302 11.48 -33.63 -8.55
N HIS A 303 12.21 -32.63 -9.09
CA HIS A 303 13.48 -32.86 -9.79
C HIS A 303 14.64 -32.14 -9.08
N ARG A 304 15.78 -32.82 -8.93
CA ARG A 304 16.96 -32.28 -8.23
C ARG A 304 17.55 -31.03 -8.90
N SER A 305 17.31 -30.84 -10.19
CA SER A 305 17.74 -29.66 -10.96
C SER A 305 16.88 -28.41 -10.75
N ASP A 306 15.75 -28.52 -10.05
CA ASP A 306 14.77 -27.44 -9.98
C ASP A 306 15.20 -26.31 -9.06
N LEU A 307 16.04 -26.59 -8.05
CA LEU A 307 16.53 -25.60 -7.07
C LEU A 307 17.07 -24.34 -7.76
N ASP A 308 17.96 -24.50 -8.74
CA ASP A 308 18.56 -23.37 -9.46
C ASP A 308 17.53 -22.56 -10.26
N SER A 309 16.50 -23.23 -10.79
CA SER A 309 15.42 -22.57 -11.53
C SER A 309 14.53 -21.76 -10.59
N VAL A 310 14.20 -22.31 -9.42
CA VAL A 310 13.40 -21.63 -8.39
C VAL A 310 14.14 -20.42 -7.83
N VAL A 311 15.42 -20.55 -7.49
CA VAL A 311 16.24 -19.44 -7.00
C VAL A 311 16.37 -18.33 -8.04
N ARG A 312 16.59 -18.69 -9.31
CA ARG A 312 16.64 -17.71 -10.41
C ARG A 312 15.33 -16.97 -10.57
N LEU A 313 14.20 -17.68 -10.49
CA LEU A 313 12.87 -17.08 -10.61
C LEU A 313 12.57 -16.17 -9.42
N GLN A 314 12.86 -16.60 -8.19
CA GLN A 314 12.74 -15.74 -7.01
C GLN A 314 13.56 -14.47 -7.17
N ARG A 315 14.81 -14.57 -7.62
CA ARG A 315 15.66 -13.38 -7.83
C ARG A 315 15.03 -12.39 -8.78
N LYS A 316 14.50 -12.87 -9.91
CA LYS A 316 13.80 -12.04 -10.89
C LYS A 316 12.58 -11.37 -10.26
N VAL A 317 11.71 -12.16 -9.61
CA VAL A 317 10.47 -11.66 -8.97
C VAL A 317 10.78 -10.64 -7.87
N TYR A 318 11.79 -10.91 -7.05
CA TYR A 318 12.24 -10.01 -5.99
C TYR A 318 12.70 -8.67 -6.58
N LEU A 319 13.62 -8.69 -7.55
CA LEU A 319 14.21 -7.48 -8.14
C LEU A 319 13.16 -6.65 -8.89
N GLU A 320 12.28 -7.27 -9.66
CA GLU A 320 11.19 -6.57 -10.35
C GLU A 320 10.28 -5.80 -9.37
N LYS A 321 10.13 -6.30 -8.15
CA LYS A 321 9.31 -5.67 -7.11
C LYS A 321 10.04 -4.57 -6.35
N VAL A 322 11.21 -4.86 -5.79
CA VAL A 322 11.89 -3.91 -4.89
C VAL A 322 12.48 -2.71 -5.63
N VAL A 323 12.93 -2.88 -6.88
CA VAL A 323 13.51 -1.80 -7.70
C VAL A 323 12.46 -0.73 -8.02
N MET A 324 11.20 -1.11 -8.16
CA MET A 324 10.10 -0.19 -8.51
C MET A 324 9.44 0.47 -7.29
N LEU A 325 9.82 0.08 -6.07
CA LEU A 325 9.20 0.55 -4.84
C LEU A 325 9.55 2.01 -4.54
N GLU A 326 8.55 2.88 -4.35
CA GLU A 326 8.77 4.29 -3.99
C GLU A 326 8.51 4.58 -2.50
N GLU A 327 7.60 3.86 -1.85
CA GLU A 327 7.30 4.03 -0.43
C GLU A 327 7.26 2.66 0.25
N ALA A 328 7.80 2.51 1.45
CA ALA A 328 7.78 1.24 2.18
C ALA A 328 7.40 1.49 3.63
N VAL A 329 6.48 0.69 4.15
CA VAL A 329 6.08 0.70 5.56
C VAL A 329 6.21 -0.71 6.10
N PHE A 330 6.97 -0.89 7.18
CA PHE A 330 7.12 -2.18 7.86
C PHE A 330 6.78 -2.03 9.34
N GLN A 331 6.09 -3.02 9.89
CA GLN A 331 5.63 -2.99 11.27
C GLN A 331 5.94 -4.29 12.00
N ASN A 332 6.25 -4.19 13.29
CA ASN A 332 6.50 -5.34 14.18
C ASN A 332 7.64 -6.23 13.68
N LEU A 333 8.75 -5.64 13.24
CA LEU A 333 9.91 -6.37 12.75
C LEU A 333 10.70 -6.97 13.92
N GLU A 334 10.81 -8.29 13.95
CA GLU A 334 11.76 -8.97 14.84
C GLU A 334 13.18 -8.87 14.27
N VAL A 335 14.20 -9.20 15.09
CA VAL A 335 15.62 -9.01 14.77
C VAL A 335 16.01 -9.62 13.41
N GLN A 336 15.51 -10.81 13.10
CA GLN A 336 15.78 -11.51 11.84
C GLN A 336 15.17 -10.77 10.64
N GLU A 337 13.93 -10.29 10.76
CA GLU A 337 13.25 -9.58 9.68
C GLU A 337 13.89 -8.21 9.42
N PHE A 338 14.34 -7.55 10.49
CA PHE A 338 15.10 -6.31 10.37
C PHE A 338 16.44 -6.54 9.66
N ALA A 339 17.17 -7.62 9.98
CA ALA A 339 18.42 -7.96 9.31
C ALA A 339 18.22 -8.22 7.81
N LEU A 340 17.16 -8.95 7.44
CA LEU A 340 16.82 -9.20 6.04
C LEU A 340 16.51 -7.90 5.28
N LEU A 341 15.83 -6.93 5.92
CA LEU A 341 15.60 -5.61 5.34
C LEU A 341 16.91 -4.85 5.16
N ALA A 342 17.77 -4.85 6.17
CA ALA A 342 19.06 -4.17 6.16
C ALA A 342 19.96 -4.68 5.02
N GLU A 343 20.02 -6.00 4.84
CA GLU A 343 20.75 -6.63 3.74
C GLU A 343 20.12 -6.31 2.39
N GLY A 344 18.80 -6.30 2.28
CA GLY A 344 18.09 -6.10 1.03
C GLY A 344 17.98 -4.65 0.55
N LEU A 345 18.15 -3.65 1.44
CA LEU A 345 17.79 -2.25 1.18
C LEU A 345 18.51 -1.64 -0.04
N HIS A 346 19.71 -2.11 -0.38
CA HIS A 346 20.45 -1.62 -1.55
C HIS A 346 19.77 -1.93 -2.90
N HIS A 347 18.86 -2.90 -2.96
CA HIS A 347 18.08 -3.21 -4.16
C HIS A 347 16.90 -2.23 -4.38
N TYR A 348 16.60 -1.37 -3.42
CA TYR A 348 15.44 -0.45 -3.45
C TYR A 348 15.80 0.87 -4.15
N GLU A 349 16.11 0.78 -5.45
CA GLU A 349 16.68 1.88 -6.24
C GLU A 349 15.79 3.13 -6.31
N ARG A 350 14.46 2.99 -6.24
CA ARG A 350 13.50 4.10 -6.36
C ARG A 350 12.87 4.54 -5.05
N LEU A 351 13.26 3.94 -3.93
CA LEU A 351 12.62 4.18 -2.63
C LEU A 351 12.84 5.62 -2.17
N ARG A 352 11.75 6.35 -1.97
CA ARG A 352 11.72 7.75 -1.53
C ARG A 352 11.33 7.90 -0.07
N SER A 353 10.52 6.98 0.45
CA SER A 353 10.02 7.01 1.83
C SER A 353 10.13 5.63 2.47
N LEU A 354 10.81 5.52 3.61
CA LEU A 354 10.90 4.29 4.40
C LEU A 354 10.36 4.56 5.81
N GLU A 355 9.37 3.78 6.25
CA GLU A 355 8.77 3.85 7.57
C GLU A 355 8.88 2.49 8.29
N LEU A 356 9.54 2.48 9.45
CA LEU A 356 9.63 1.33 10.35
C LEU A 356 8.92 1.67 11.65
N VAL A 357 7.93 0.86 12.04
CA VAL A 357 7.16 1.04 13.28
C VAL A 357 7.24 -0.21 14.12
N ALA A 358 7.64 -0.08 15.39
CA ALA A 358 7.82 -1.21 16.30
C ALA A 358 8.79 -2.26 15.72
N PHE A 359 10.09 -2.07 15.93
CA PHE A 359 11.12 -2.98 15.43
C PHE A 359 12.18 -3.26 16.48
N LYS A 360 12.87 -4.39 16.33
CA LYS A 360 14.05 -4.77 17.11
C LYS A 360 15.23 -5.03 16.18
N CYS A 361 16.43 -4.63 16.57
CA CYS A 361 17.64 -4.88 15.80
C CYS A 361 18.84 -5.14 16.71
N ASP A 362 19.79 -5.93 16.23
CA ASP A 362 21.11 -6.06 16.84
C ASP A 362 22.10 -5.05 16.21
N VAL A 363 23.34 -5.08 16.69
CA VAL A 363 24.41 -4.16 16.24
C VAL A 363 24.75 -4.39 14.77
N GLU A 364 24.84 -5.65 14.34
CA GLU A 364 25.21 -6.01 12.98
C GLU A 364 24.14 -5.54 11.98
N ALA A 365 22.87 -5.83 12.25
CA ALA A 365 21.78 -5.41 11.38
C ALA A 365 21.62 -3.88 11.34
N ALA A 366 21.85 -3.18 12.45
CA ALA A 366 21.85 -1.72 12.48
C ALA A 366 23.00 -1.11 11.66
N GLU A 367 24.20 -1.68 11.72
CA GLU A 367 25.35 -1.24 10.92
C GLU A 367 25.10 -1.47 9.42
N LEU A 368 24.53 -2.62 9.05
CA LEU A 368 24.14 -2.92 7.66
C LEU A 368 23.11 -1.91 7.14
N LEU A 369 22.07 -1.61 7.94
CA LEU A 369 21.07 -0.62 7.55
C LEU A 369 21.70 0.76 7.44
N GLY A 370 22.57 1.13 8.38
CA GLY A 370 23.33 2.38 8.34
C GLY A 370 24.16 2.51 7.06
N GLN A 371 24.84 1.45 6.64
CA GLN A 371 25.62 1.44 5.41
C GLN A 371 24.72 1.58 4.17
N ALA A 372 23.60 0.84 4.11
CA ALA A 372 22.64 0.96 3.02
C ALA A 372 22.01 2.36 2.94
N LEU A 373 21.71 2.98 4.08
CA LEU A 373 21.23 4.37 4.15
C LEU A 373 22.30 5.36 3.70
N ALA A 374 23.59 5.13 4.02
CA ALA A 374 24.69 5.99 3.58
C ALA A 374 24.84 6.00 2.06
N ASP A 375 24.66 4.84 1.42
CA ASP A 375 24.84 4.65 -0.01
C ASP A 375 23.55 4.93 -0.82
N SER A 376 22.40 5.07 -0.15
CA SER A 376 21.12 5.37 -0.80
C SER A 376 21.13 6.75 -1.48
N SER A 377 20.78 6.79 -2.76
CA SER A 377 20.67 8.03 -3.56
C SER A 377 19.22 8.51 -3.74
N SER A 378 18.25 7.62 -3.57
CA SER A 378 16.82 7.85 -3.79
C SER A 378 16.07 8.31 -2.55
N LEU A 379 16.40 7.78 -1.37
CA LEU A 379 15.62 7.96 -0.14
C LEU A 379 15.58 9.42 0.30
N LYS A 380 14.38 9.97 0.52
CA LYS A 380 14.15 11.36 0.92
C LYS A 380 13.59 11.49 2.32
N ARG A 381 12.74 10.54 2.75
CA ARG A 381 12.11 10.51 4.07
C ARG A 381 12.39 9.18 4.75
N LEU A 382 12.83 9.25 6.01
CA LEU A 382 13.06 8.10 6.86
C LEU A 382 12.29 8.28 8.16
N LYS A 383 11.40 7.35 8.46
CA LYS A 383 10.60 7.35 9.68
C LYS A 383 10.87 6.08 10.47
N LEU A 384 11.32 6.23 11.71
CA LEU A 384 11.65 5.14 12.62
C LEU A 384 10.91 5.42 13.92
N GLN A 385 9.98 4.56 14.32
CA GLN A 385 9.16 4.80 15.52
C GLN A 385 9.01 3.54 16.35
N ARG A 386 8.86 3.71 17.68
CA ARG A 386 8.56 2.64 18.63
C ARG A 386 9.59 1.52 18.68
N ALA A 387 10.87 1.82 18.44
CA ALA A 387 11.95 0.89 18.75
C ALA A 387 12.02 0.61 20.25
N ASP A 388 12.44 -0.59 20.66
CA ASP A 388 12.83 -0.82 22.04
C ASP A 388 14.12 -0.03 22.38
N SER A 389 14.38 0.18 23.66
CA SER A 389 15.44 1.09 24.12
C SER A 389 16.82 0.75 23.58
N ASP A 390 17.17 -0.54 23.49
CA ASP A 390 18.48 -0.97 23.00
C ASP A 390 18.60 -0.74 21.50
N SER A 391 17.59 -1.17 20.73
CA SER A 391 17.54 -0.97 19.27
C SER A 391 17.56 0.52 18.89
N ALA A 392 16.82 1.37 19.62
CA ALA A 392 16.76 2.81 19.38
C ALA A 392 18.15 3.45 19.43
N LEU A 393 18.95 3.11 20.45
CA LEU A 393 20.28 3.66 20.66
C LEU A 393 21.29 3.16 19.61
N ILE A 394 21.30 1.83 19.37
CA ILE A 394 22.20 1.19 18.40
C ILE A 394 21.93 1.74 17.00
N LEU A 395 20.67 1.75 16.58
CA LEU A 395 20.29 2.23 15.26
C LEU A 395 20.58 3.72 15.08
N THR A 396 20.38 4.53 16.12
CA THR A 396 20.67 5.98 16.03
C THR A 396 22.16 6.27 15.90
N LYS A 397 23.03 5.46 16.52
CA LYS A 397 24.48 5.55 16.31
C LYS A 397 24.86 5.21 14.87
N ALA A 398 24.29 4.14 14.32
CA ALA A 398 24.50 3.76 12.91
C ALA A 398 23.95 4.82 11.94
N LEU A 399 22.74 5.33 12.18
CA LEU A 399 22.12 6.41 11.41
C LEU A 399 22.96 7.69 11.45
N ALA A 400 23.47 8.09 12.61
CA ALA A 400 24.33 9.25 12.73
C ALA A 400 25.65 9.10 11.94
N HIS A 401 26.19 7.89 11.81
CA HIS A 401 27.32 7.62 10.93
C HIS A 401 26.92 7.73 9.46
N ALA A 402 25.79 7.13 9.09
CA ALA A 402 25.26 7.13 7.73
C ALA A 402 24.98 8.54 7.20
N LEU A 403 24.34 9.39 8.02
CA LEU A 403 23.96 10.76 7.68
C LEU A 403 25.16 11.64 7.35
N ARG A 404 26.37 11.35 7.85
CA ARG A 404 27.57 12.13 7.48
C ARG A 404 27.95 11.98 6.00
N ARG A 405 27.58 10.86 5.38
CA ARG A 405 27.90 10.52 3.99
C ARG A 405 26.69 10.63 3.08
N ASN A 406 25.49 10.47 3.63
CA ASN A 406 24.25 10.52 2.87
C ASN A 406 23.98 11.92 2.29
N SER A 407 23.62 11.96 1.01
CA SER A 407 23.28 13.18 0.27
C SER A 407 21.86 13.19 -0.30
N SER A 408 21.00 12.28 0.14
CA SER A 408 19.65 12.07 -0.40
C SER A 408 18.54 12.40 0.59
N ILE A 409 18.70 12.01 1.85
CA ILE A 409 17.71 12.11 2.93
C ILE A 409 17.50 13.57 3.32
N LYS A 410 16.25 14.01 3.26
CA LYS A 410 15.80 15.37 3.57
C LYS A 410 15.06 15.47 4.90
N GLU A 411 14.43 14.39 5.32
CA GLU A 411 13.56 14.34 6.50
C GLU A 411 13.82 13.06 7.27
N ILE A 412 14.04 13.20 8.58
CA ILE A 412 14.07 12.09 9.53
C ILE A 412 13.00 12.31 10.59
N ASP A 413 12.16 11.31 10.81
CA ASP A 413 11.19 11.22 11.89
C ASP A 413 11.61 10.08 12.82
N LEU A 414 12.07 10.45 14.01
CA LEU A 414 12.49 9.53 15.04
C LEU A 414 11.56 9.61 16.26
N GLN A 415 10.29 9.95 16.08
CA GLN A 415 9.38 10.10 17.22
C GLN A 415 9.16 8.79 17.98
N TYR A 416 8.88 8.89 19.28
CA TYR A 416 8.55 7.74 20.13
C TYR A 416 9.65 6.67 20.15
N ASN A 417 10.92 7.07 20.22
CA ASN A 417 12.03 6.15 20.46
C ASN A 417 12.75 6.56 21.74
N SER A 418 13.19 5.62 22.58
CA SER A 418 13.93 5.97 23.80
C SER A 418 15.39 6.33 23.50
N LEU A 419 15.64 7.38 22.70
CA LEU A 419 17.01 7.76 22.27
C LEU A 419 17.90 8.21 23.42
N CYS A 420 17.30 8.84 24.43
CA CYS A 420 18.00 9.43 25.56
C CYS A 420 19.04 10.49 25.12
N ASP A 421 19.76 11.05 26.10
CA ASP A 421 20.84 12.01 25.85
C ASP A 421 21.92 11.46 24.91
N GLU A 422 22.25 10.16 25.02
CA GLU A 422 23.29 9.51 24.21
C GLU A 422 22.95 9.46 22.71
N GLY A 423 21.70 9.12 22.36
CA GLY A 423 21.25 9.10 20.96
C GLY A 423 21.27 10.50 20.36
N ALA A 424 20.83 11.51 21.11
CA ALA A 424 20.91 12.91 20.70
C ALA A 424 22.35 13.39 20.49
N GLN A 425 23.28 13.01 21.36
CA GLN A 425 24.71 13.30 21.18
C GLN A 425 25.30 12.63 19.95
N ALA A 426 24.84 11.43 19.58
CA ALA A 426 25.26 10.77 18.36
C ALA A 426 24.81 11.57 17.12
N LEU A 427 23.52 11.93 17.05
CA LEU A 427 22.94 12.73 15.96
C LEU A 427 23.60 14.11 15.85
N ALA A 428 23.88 14.76 16.99
CA ALA A 428 24.53 16.06 17.05
C ALA A 428 25.87 16.09 16.29
N LYS A 429 26.63 14.99 16.31
CA LYS A 429 27.91 14.90 15.59
C LYS A 429 27.77 14.79 14.07
N ALA A 430 26.57 14.46 13.57
CA ALA A 430 26.29 14.39 12.13
C ALA A 430 25.84 15.74 11.56
N LEU A 431 25.18 16.59 12.37
CA LEU A 431 24.57 17.85 11.91
C LEU A 431 25.55 18.84 11.25
N PRO A 432 26.78 19.05 11.74
CA PRO A 432 27.72 19.97 11.08
C PRO A 432 28.15 19.50 9.68
N VAL A 433 28.20 18.18 9.48
CA VAL A 433 28.70 17.55 8.25
C VAL A 433 27.59 17.41 7.22
N ASN A 434 26.40 16.95 7.63
CA ASN A 434 25.28 16.78 6.73
C ASN A 434 24.68 18.14 6.36
N GLN A 435 24.64 18.45 5.07
CA GLN A 435 24.06 19.70 4.53
C GLN A 435 22.86 19.43 3.61
N THR A 436 22.25 18.25 3.74
CA THR A 436 21.13 17.79 2.90
C THR A 436 19.81 17.79 3.67
N MET A 437 19.86 17.40 4.95
CA MET A 437 18.68 17.31 5.80
C MET A 437 18.06 18.68 6.04
N THR A 438 16.73 18.72 5.97
CA THR A 438 15.91 19.93 6.10
C THR A 438 14.93 19.84 7.28
N HIS A 439 14.46 18.64 7.60
CA HIS A 439 13.44 18.39 8.62
C HIS A 439 13.93 17.29 9.56
N ILE A 440 13.84 17.53 10.87
CA ILE A 440 14.19 16.55 11.91
C ILE A 440 13.08 16.54 12.95
N VAL A 441 12.45 15.39 13.17
CA VAL A 441 11.40 15.23 14.17
C VAL A 441 11.90 14.29 15.26
N LEU A 442 12.05 14.82 16.48
CA LEU A 442 12.59 14.11 17.64
C LEU A 442 11.59 14.05 18.79
N ALA A 443 10.29 14.22 18.54
CA ALA A 443 9.32 14.27 19.63
C ALA A 443 9.25 12.96 20.43
N ASN A 444 9.14 13.03 21.75
CA ASN A 444 8.99 11.87 22.64
C ASN A 444 10.21 10.92 22.62
N ASN A 445 11.40 11.45 22.92
CA ASN A 445 12.66 10.70 22.89
C ASN A 445 13.53 10.76 24.16
N LEU A 446 13.05 11.39 25.23
CA LEU A 446 13.77 11.56 26.50
C LEU A 446 15.16 12.21 26.32
N ILE A 447 15.28 13.18 25.41
CA ILE A 447 16.57 13.75 25.00
C ILE A 447 17.23 14.61 26.07
N GLY A 448 16.49 15.18 27.02
CA GLY A 448 17.03 15.90 28.18
C GLY A 448 18.19 16.84 27.85
N ALA A 449 19.34 16.63 28.51
CA ALA A 449 20.55 17.43 28.32
C ALA A 449 21.22 17.22 26.94
N GLY A 450 20.91 16.13 26.24
CA GLY A 450 21.36 15.87 24.87
C GLY A 450 20.93 16.96 23.87
N ALA A 451 19.86 17.72 24.17
CA ALA A 451 19.43 18.86 23.36
C ALA A 451 20.52 19.95 23.24
N GLN A 452 21.39 20.10 24.24
CA GLN A 452 22.50 21.05 24.19
C GLN A 452 23.54 20.66 23.12
N ALA A 453 23.77 19.36 22.93
CA ALA A 453 24.66 18.86 21.87
C ALA A 453 24.03 19.13 20.49
N LEU A 454 22.72 18.91 20.34
CA LEU A 454 22.00 19.22 19.10
C LEU A 454 22.03 20.72 18.80
N ALA A 455 21.88 21.58 19.81
CA ALA A 455 22.03 23.03 19.67
C ALA A 455 23.43 23.41 19.15
N ALA A 456 24.49 22.81 19.71
CA ALA A 456 25.85 23.03 19.22
C ALA A 456 26.02 22.61 17.76
N GLY A 457 25.43 21.48 17.34
CA GLY A 457 25.44 21.03 15.95
C GLY A 457 24.65 21.95 15.00
N LEU A 458 23.48 22.44 15.44
CA LEU A 458 22.64 23.39 14.67
C LEU A 458 23.32 24.73 14.42
N LYS A 459 24.25 25.13 15.30
CA LYS A 459 25.05 26.35 15.13
C LYS A 459 25.85 26.35 13.82
N GLU A 460 26.34 25.18 13.41
CA GLU A 460 27.19 25.00 12.22
C GLU A 460 26.41 24.52 10.99
N ASN A 461 25.25 23.87 11.20
CA ASN A 461 24.42 23.37 10.13
C ASN A 461 23.79 24.50 9.29
N ARG A 462 23.73 24.32 7.96
CA ARG A 462 23.21 25.30 7.01
C ARG A 462 22.10 24.76 6.09
N SER A 463 21.47 23.65 6.47
CA SER A 463 20.44 23.00 5.65
C SER A 463 19.11 22.83 6.38
N ILE A 464 19.14 22.61 7.69
CA ILE A 464 17.95 22.35 8.51
C ILE A 464 17.09 23.60 8.58
N THR A 465 15.81 23.43 8.24
CA THR A 465 14.76 24.46 8.27
C THR A 465 13.74 24.19 9.37
N GLU A 466 13.61 22.95 9.82
CA GLU A 466 12.67 22.56 10.85
C GLU A 466 13.26 21.50 11.77
N ILE A 467 13.09 21.71 13.07
CA ILE A 467 13.41 20.74 14.09
C ILE A 467 12.32 20.72 15.16
N ASP A 468 11.87 19.53 15.55
CA ASP A 468 10.86 19.33 16.58
C ASP A 468 11.42 18.54 17.77
N PHE A 469 11.41 19.17 18.95
CA PHE A 469 11.83 18.62 20.24
C PHE A 469 10.64 18.33 21.17
N GLY A 470 9.42 18.16 20.66
CA GLY A 470 8.24 17.94 21.49
C GLY A 470 8.38 16.81 22.52
N CYS A 471 7.77 16.90 23.70
CA CYS A 471 7.75 15.80 24.69
C CYS A 471 9.14 15.23 25.08
N ASN A 472 10.18 16.06 25.27
CA ASN A 472 11.55 15.59 25.55
C ASN A 472 12.11 16.00 26.91
N GLN A 473 11.27 16.55 27.79
CA GLN A 473 11.65 17.00 29.13
C GLN A 473 12.71 18.13 29.12
N LEU A 474 12.76 18.96 28.06
CA LEU A 474 13.69 20.08 27.99
C LEU A 474 13.37 21.13 29.05
N GLY A 475 14.39 21.63 29.75
CA GLY A 475 14.29 22.76 30.65
C GLY A 475 14.85 24.05 30.04
N ASP A 476 14.92 25.10 30.87
CA ASP A 476 15.41 26.42 30.45
C ASP A 476 16.88 26.41 29.99
N ALA A 477 17.72 25.54 30.56
CA ALA A 477 19.13 25.43 30.19
C ALA A 477 19.30 24.93 28.75
N GLU A 478 18.52 23.92 28.35
CA GLU A 478 18.52 23.37 27.00
C GLU A 478 17.99 24.40 25.99
N VAL A 479 16.90 25.11 26.34
CA VAL A 479 16.34 26.18 25.51
C VAL A 479 17.30 27.36 25.38
N GLN A 480 18.04 27.70 26.44
CA GLN A 480 19.08 28.72 26.38
C GLN A 480 20.21 28.33 25.41
N ALA A 481 20.62 27.06 25.39
CA ALA A 481 21.59 26.57 24.41
C ALA A 481 21.05 26.66 22.97
N LEU A 482 19.77 26.33 22.74
CA LEU A 482 19.10 26.50 21.45
C LEU A 482 19.05 27.98 21.05
N ALA A 483 18.70 28.88 21.97
CA ALA A 483 18.68 30.33 21.74
C ALA A 483 20.06 30.86 21.31
N GLU A 484 21.14 30.42 21.96
CA GLU A 484 22.51 30.76 21.55
C GLU A 484 22.86 30.25 20.16
N ALA A 485 22.41 29.04 19.80
CA ALA A 485 22.57 28.52 18.45
C ALA A 485 21.82 29.39 17.43
N LEU A 486 20.57 29.78 17.73
CA LEU A 486 19.73 30.61 16.86
C LEU A 486 20.34 31.99 16.57
N LYS A 487 21.08 32.61 17.51
CA LYS A 487 21.77 33.89 17.24
C LYS A 487 22.67 33.83 16.00
N THR A 488 23.23 32.65 15.71
CA THR A 488 24.13 32.42 14.57
C THR A 488 23.51 31.65 13.41
N ASN A 489 22.60 30.70 13.68
CA ASN A 489 21.95 29.89 12.64
C ASN A 489 21.10 30.79 11.72
N ARG A 490 21.17 30.56 10.40
CA ARG A 490 20.47 31.37 9.39
C ARG A 490 19.53 30.57 8.48
N THR A 491 19.22 29.33 8.85
CA THR A 491 18.41 28.43 8.02
C THR A 491 17.15 27.95 8.72
N LEU A 492 17.16 27.81 10.04
CA LEU A 492 16.02 27.35 10.80
C LEU A 492 14.85 28.34 10.69
N LYS A 493 13.68 27.80 10.37
CA LYS A 493 12.40 28.51 10.22
C LYS A 493 11.41 28.10 11.30
N ARG A 494 11.37 26.80 11.63
CA ARG A 494 10.44 26.22 12.59
C ARG A 494 11.18 25.50 13.72
N LEU A 495 10.80 25.79 14.96
CA LEU A 495 11.33 25.15 16.17
C LEU A 495 10.19 24.63 17.04
N GLY A 496 10.06 23.31 17.13
CA GLY A 496 9.10 22.64 18.01
C GLY A 496 9.65 22.46 19.42
N LEU A 497 8.97 23.00 20.43
CA LEU A 497 9.30 22.85 21.86
C LEU A 497 8.06 22.47 22.69
N GLY A 498 7.00 21.95 22.04
CA GLY A 498 5.77 21.57 22.71
C GLY A 498 5.96 20.49 23.80
N CYS A 499 5.11 20.45 24.82
CA CYS A 499 5.16 19.44 25.90
C CYS A 499 6.55 19.31 26.57
N ASN A 500 7.16 20.41 27.00
CA ASN A 500 8.45 20.41 27.69
C ASN A 500 8.35 21.09 29.07
N HIS A 501 9.47 21.25 29.77
CA HIS A 501 9.57 21.92 31.07
C HIS A 501 10.14 23.34 30.94
N VAL A 502 9.82 24.02 29.83
CA VAL A 502 10.29 25.38 29.55
C VAL A 502 9.51 26.37 30.41
N THR A 503 10.22 27.34 31.00
CA THR A 503 9.66 28.44 31.77
C THR A 503 9.84 29.79 31.08
N ASN A 504 9.37 30.87 31.71
CA ASN A 504 9.64 32.23 31.24
C ASN A 504 11.12 32.50 30.99
N ALA A 505 12.03 31.92 31.78
CA ALA A 505 13.47 32.15 31.61
C ALA A 505 13.99 31.62 30.26
N GLY A 506 13.58 30.41 29.86
CA GLY A 506 13.91 29.87 28.53
C GLY A 506 13.27 30.66 27.40
N VAL A 507 12.03 31.12 27.59
CA VAL A 507 11.30 31.93 26.61
C VAL A 507 11.91 33.32 26.44
N GLU A 508 12.38 33.96 27.51
CA GLU A 508 13.14 35.22 27.45
C GLU A 508 14.43 35.06 26.64
N ALA A 509 15.17 33.97 26.86
CA ALA A 509 16.37 33.67 26.07
C ALA A 509 16.05 33.50 24.56
N LEU A 510 14.94 32.85 24.21
CA LEU A 510 14.47 32.76 22.82
C LEU A 510 14.12 34.14 22.26
N ALA A 511 13.39 34.98 23.01
CA ALA A 511 13.03 36.32 22.58
C ALA A 511 14.27 37.17 22.28
N GLU A 512 15.30 37.12 23.13
CA GLU A 512 16.58 37.78 22.88
C GLU A 512 17.27 37.28 21.61
N ALA A 513 17.28 35.97 21.38
CA ALA A 513 17.87 35.40 20.18
C ALA A 513 17.14 35.85 18.89
N LEU A 514 15.81 35.95 18.95
CA LEU A 514 14.97 36.37 17.83
C LEU A 514 15.10 37.86 17.47
N GLN A 515 15.54 38.71 18.39
CA GLN A 515 15.90 40.09 18.04
C GLN A 515 17.03 40.14 17.00
N VAL A 516 17.91 39.14 17.01
CA VAL A 516 19.04 39.00 16.07
C VAL A 516 18.70 38.06 14.91
N ASN A 517 18.01 36.96 15.18
CA ASN A 517 17.65 35.95 14.19
C ASN A 517 16.37 36.36 13.43
N ARG A 518 16.52 36.58 12.12
CA ARG A 518 15.42 37.00 11.22
C ARG A 518 14.83 35.88 10.36
N LYS A 519 15.17 34.63 10.66
CA LYS A 519 14.88 33.46 9.82
C LYS A 519 13.85 32.54 10.44
N VAL A 520 13.84 32.45 11.77
CA VAL A 520 12.79 31.73 12.51
C VAL A 520 11.47 32.48 12.34
N THR A 521 10.46 31.76 11.87
CA THR A 521 9.10 32.25 11.64
C THR A 521 8.08 31.61 12.57
N GLU A 522 8.41 30.45 13.13
CA GLU A 522 7.49 29.66 13.96
C GLU A 522 8.26 29.02 15.11
N ILE A 523 7.72 29.19 16.33
CA ILE A 523 8.16 28.46 17.52
C ILE A 523 6.92 27.88 18.18
N ASP A 524 6.87 26.57 18.35
CA ASP A 524 5.80 25.90 19.10
C ASP A 524 6.20 25.77 20.57
N LEU A 525 5.49 26.46 21.46
CA LEU A 525 5.68 26.42 22.92
C LEU A 525 4.47 25.80 23.63
N GLN A 526 3.58 25.13 22.91
CA GLN A 526 2.37 24.53 23.51
C GLN A 526 2.74 23.59 24.67
N TYR A 527 1.86 23.48 25.66
CA TYR A 527 2.00 22.49 26.73
C TYR A 527 3.30 22.64 27.54
N ASN A 528 3.74 23.88 27.77
CA ASN A 528 4.79 24.21 28.72
C ASN A 528 4.20 24.93 29.94
N ASP A 529 4.01 24.19 31.03
CA ASP A 529 3.45 24.68 32.30
C ASP A 529 4.38 25.67 33.03
N GLY A 530 5.55 26.00 32.50
CA GLY A 530 6.40 27.07 33.02
C GLY A 530 6.18 28.42 32.32
N VAL A 531 5.56 28.43 31.14
CA VAL A 531 5.45 29.65 30.31
C VAL A 531 4.21 30.44 30.71
N SER A 532 4.43 31.68 31.13
CA SER A 532 3.36 32.63 31.43
C SER A 532 2.91 33.35 30.15
N PRO A 533 1.71 33.98 30.16
CA PRO A 533 1.26 34.80 29.05
C PRO A 533 2.26 35.89 28.66
N ASP A 534 2.89 36.55 29.63
CA ASP A 534 3.84 37.64 29.40
C ASP A 534 5.13 37.14 28.72
N GLY A 535 5.57 35.92 29.06
CA GLY A 535 6.69 35.26 28.39
C GLY A 535 6.34 34.92 26.93
N ALA A 536 5.17 34.32 26.69
CA ALA A 536 4.70 34.02 25.34
C ALA A 536 4.53 35.30 24.49
N GLU A 537 4.08 36.39 25.11
CA GLU A 537 4.00 37.72 24.51
C GLU A 537 5.39 38.22 24.10
N ALA A 538 6.41 38.08 24.95
CA ALA A 538 7.78 38.51 24.64
C ALA A 538 8.37 37.80 23.40
N VAL A 539 8.14 36.48 23.25
CA VAL A 539 8.54 35.76 22.03
C VAL A 539 7.69 36.16 20.83
N SER A 540 6.38 36.35 21.02
CA SER A 540 5.50 36.86 19.96
C SER A 540 5.95 38.24 19.47
N ASP A 541 6.33 39.14 20.39
CA ASP A 541 6.82 40.49 20.11
C ASP A 541 8.19 40.48 19.41
N ALA A 542 9.08 39.57 19.82
CA ALA A 542 10.34 39.36 19.13
C ALA A 542 10.10 38.84 17.68
N LEU A 543 9.10 38.00 17.47
CA LEU A 543 8.66 37.57 16.14
C LEU A 543 7.93 38.69 15.36
N GLN A 544 7.29 39.65 16.04
CA GLN A 544 6.55 40.79 15.46
C GLN A 544 7.43 41.86 14.78
N VAL A 545 8.74 41.91 15.07
CA VAL A 545 9.68 42.79 14.33
C VAL A 545 9.74 42.39 12.83
N HIS A 546 9.25 41.20 12.49
CA HIS A 546 8.95 40.77 11.14
C HIS A 546 7.50 41.11 10.79
N LYS A 547 7.29 41.95 9.77
CA LYS A 547 6.00 42.57 9.34
C LYS A 547 4.79 41.62 9.09
N ALA A 548 4.85 40.34 9.42
CA ALA A 548 3.82 39.34 9.10
C ALA A 548 2.90 38.92 10.25
N LEU A 549 3.14 39.25 11.52
CA LEU A 549 2.35 38.68 12.64
C LEU A 549 1.83 39.74 13.63
N ARG A 550 0.87 40.57 13.22
CA ARG A 550 0.28 41.61 14.09
C ARG A 550 -0.83 41.12 15.04
N LEU A 551 -0.94 39.83 15.39
CA LEU A 551 -2.17 39.35 16.05
C LEU A 551 -2.09 38.24 17.11
N ILE A 552 -0.93 37.99 17.73
CA ILE A 552 -0.83 37.00 18.83
C ILE A 552 -0.58 37.64 20.21
N ALA A 553 -0.09 38.88 20.29
CA ALA A 553 0.27 39.54 21.56
C ALA A 553 -0.82 40.39 22.25
N ARG A 554 -2.10 40.23 21.93
CA ARG A 554 -3.16 40.99 22.61
C ARG A 554 -4.39 40.16 22.95
N ASP A 555 -4.23 39.09 23.74
CA ASP A 555 -5.12 38.90 24.90
C ASP A 555 -4.64 37.83 25.89
N ARG A 556 -4.91 38.09 27.16
CA ARG A 556 -4.53 37.33 28.36
C ARG A 556 -5.11 35.90 28.36
N ASN A 557 -4.31 34.92 28.75
CA ASN A 557 -4.76 33.65 29.35
C ASN A 557 -5.61 32.70 28.47
N LEU A 558 -5.26 32.52 27.19
CA LEU A 558 -5.76 31.37 26.43
C LEU A 558 -4.97 30.10 26.77
N LEU A 559 -5.31 29.54 27.94
CA LEU A 559 -5.18 28.12 28.35
C LEU A 559 -4.05 27.81 29.34
N ARG A 560 -4.29 28.09 30.62
CA ARG A 560 -4.03 27.07 31.66
C ARG A 560 -5.36 26.81 32.37
N GLY A 561 -5.90 25.59 32.48
CA GLY A 561 -5.36 24.28 32.20
C GLY A 561 -6.26 23.42 31.31
N ASN A 562 -5.71 22.27 30.97
CA ASN A 562 -6.17 21.23 30.05
C ASN A 562 -6.13 21.62 28.58
N THR A 563 -4.89 21.79 28.15
CA THR A 563 -4.54 21.21 26.88
C THR A 563 -3.38 20.27 27.16
N GLU A 564 -3.66 18.98 27.23
CA GLU A 564 -2.73 17.90 26.90
C GLU A 564 -3.54 16.61 26.78
N VAL A 565 -3.20 15.86 25.73
CA VAL A 565 -3.09 14.39 25.74
C VAL A 565 -4.37 13.57 25.93
N THR A 566 -4.38 12.47 25.19
CA THR A 566 -5.18 11.27 25.36
C THR A 566 -5.40 10.91 26.84
N ASP A 567 -6.49 11.37 27.46
CA ASP A 567 -7.42 10.56 28.25
C ASP A 567 -8.62 11.41 28.68
N THR A 568 -9.82 10.85 28.54
CA THR A 568 -11.12 11.50 28.78
C THR A 568 -11.73 11.16 30.15
N SER A 569 -10.94 11.05 31.22
CA SER A 569 -11.44 10.46 32.48
C SER A 569 -11.45 11.35 33.74
N ALA A 570 -10.91 12.58 33.72
CA ALA A 570 -10.84 13.38 34.94
C ALA A 570 -11.26 14.84 34.73
N TYR A 571 -12.55 15.14 34.82
CA TYR A 571 -13.12 16.38 35.42
C TYR A 571 -14.65 16.26 35.41
N VAL A 572 -15.20 15.68 36.49
CA VAL A 572 -16.60 15.85 36.87
C VAL A 572 -16.69 17.12 37.73
N GLU A 573 -17.57 18.01 37.29
CA GLU A 573 -18.33 19.07 37.97
C GLU A 573 -17.72 19.92 39.11
N GLU A 574 -18.11 21.21 39.04
CA GLU A 574 -18.18 22.23 40.10
C GLU A 574 -16.85 22.73 40.72
N ASP A 575 -16.35 23.87 40.21
CA ASP A 575 -15.73 24.86 41.10
C ASP A 575 -16.42 26.23 40.94
N SER A 576 -17.24 26.49 41.94
CA SER A 576 -18.07 27.66 42.17
C SER A 576 -17.21 28.89 42.51
N ARG A 577 -16.57 29.51 41.52
CA ARG A 577 -15.94 30.85 41.69
C ARG A 577 -16.71 31.92 40.93
N PRO A 578 -17.36 32.88 41.63
CA PRO A 578 -18.14 33.92 40.97
C PRO A 578 -17.21 34.97 40.34
N GLY A 579 -17.25 35.09 39.01
CA GLY A 579 -16.72 36.28 38.31
C GLY A 579 -15.95 36.10 37.00
N ARG A 580 -15.61 34.89 36.55
CA ARG A 580 -14.91 34.69 35.25
C ARG A 580 -15.90 34.38 34.12
N LYS A 581 -16.06 35.30 33.17
CA LYS A 581 -16.74 35.07 31.89
C LYS A 581 -15.70 34.69 30.81
N PRO A 582 -15.94 33.66 29.97
CA PRO A 582 -15.04 33.26 28.89
C PRO A 582 -14.94 34.33 27.76
N PRO A 583 -13.88 34.33 26.93
CA PRO A 583 -13.66 35.30 25.85
C PRO A 583 -14.70 35.15 24.72
N ARG A 584 -15.13 36.28 24.14
CA ARG A 584 -16.17 36.33 23.08
C ARG A 584 -15.56 36.06 21.69
N LEU A 585 -16.04 35.01 21.01
CA LEU A 585 -15.71 34.66 19.61
C LEU A 585 -15.92 35.82 18.60
N GLU A 586 -16.79 36.78 18.93
CA GLU A 586 -17.00 38.04 18.17
C GLU A 586 -15.73 38.90 18.00
N ALA A 587 -14.77 38.80 18.93
CA ALA A 587 -13.51 39.54 18.83
C ALA A 587 -12.57 38.90 17.79
N VAL A 588 -12.56 37.56 17.73
CA VAL A 588 -11.81 36.79 16.72
C VAL A 588 -12.37 37.04 15.33
N ALA A 589 -13.70 37.01 15.19
CA ALA A 589 -14.39 37.37 13.95
C ALA A 589 -14.00 38.77 13.43
N ARG A 590 -14.02 39.80 14.30
CA ARG A 590 -13.61 41.15 13.91
C ARG A 590 -12.14 41.22 13.47
N ALA A 591 -11.25 40.51 14.15
CA ALA A 591 -9.84 40.47 13.76
C ALA A 591 -9.64 39.81 12.39
N LEU A 592 -10.41 38.78 12.07
CA LEU A 592 -10.33 38.10 10.77
C LEU A 592 -10.86 38.94 9.61
N GLN A 593 -11.78 39.89 9.84
CA GLN A 593 -12.27 40.77 8.78
C GLN A 593 -11.14 41.60 8.14
N GLU A 594 -10.22 42.10 8.97
CA GLU A 594 -9.12 42.98 8.53
C GLU A 594 -7.80 42.25 8.28
N ASN A 595 -7.62 41.05 8.87
CA ASN A 595 -6.36 40.30 8.77
C ASN A 595 -6.28 39.50 7.45
N ARG A 596 -5.15 39.62 6.74
CA ARG A 596 -4.85 38.88 5.50
C ARG A 596 -3.60 37.99 5.60
N ALA A 597 -2.97 37.92 6.77
CA ALA A 597 -1.76 37.15 7.03
C ALA A 597 -2.05 35.79 7.67
N VAL A 598 -3.16 35.65 8.41
CA VAL A 598 -3.57 34.38 8.99
C VAL A 598 -4.08 33.45 7.89
N THR A 599 -3.43 32.29 7.77
CA THR A 599 -3.78 31.25 6.81
C THR A 599 -4.46 30.05 7.45
N ALA A 600 -4.36 29.89 8.77
CA ALA A 600 -4.98 28.77 9.47
C ALA A 600 -5.57 29.17 10.83
N ILE A 601 -6.73 28.61 11.17
CA ILE A 601 -7.41 28.77 12.46
C ILE A 601 -7.56 27.37 13.06
N HIS A 602 -6.76 27.01 14.06
CA HIS A 602 -6.86 25.70 14.72
C HIS A 602 -7.23 25.84 16.19
N ARG A 603 -8.54 25.87 16.49
CA ARG A 603 -9.04 25.84 17.88
C ARG A 603 -10.52 25.48 18.00
N GLY A 604 -10.82 24.56 18.92
CA GLY A 604 -12.16 24.36 19.46
C GLY A 604 -12.56 25.49 20.40
N PHE A 605 -13.38 26.42 19.92
CA PHE A 605 -14.06 27.39 20.79
C PHE A 605 -15.21 26.66 21.47
N GLN A 606 -15.09 26.28 22.74
CA GLN A 606 -16.24 25.74 23.47
C GLN A 606 -17.38 26.78 23.47
N ARG A 607 -18.57 26.41 22.93
CA ARG A 607 -19.78 27.26 22.79
C ARG A 607 -19.71 28.32 21.68
N ILE A 608 -19.37 27.89 20.45
CA ILE A 608 -19.51 28.68 19.21
C ILE A 608 -20.96 29.05 18.95
N GLY A 609 -21.93 28.17 19.22
CA GLY A 609 -23.37 28.30 18.92
C GLY A 609 -23.86 29.68 18.48
N SER A 610 -23.92 30.66 19.40
CA SER A 610 -24.44 32.02 19.13
C SER A 610 -23.51 32.96 18.37
N ALA A 611 -22.22 32.66 18.28
CA ALA A 611 -21.18 33.46 17.63
C ALA A 611 -20.63 32.83 16.33
N SER A 612 -21.16 31.67 15.91
CA SER A 612 -20.92 31.06 14.59
C SER A 612 -21.22 32.05 13.45
N GLN A 613 -22.24 32.89 13.63
CA GLN A 613 -22.64 33.92 12.68
C GLN A 613 -21.53 34.97 12.46
N ALA A 614 -20.96 35.50 13.54
CA ALA A 614 -19.90 36.50 13.44
C ALA A 614 -18.65 35.92 12.74
N LEU A 615 -18.31 34.66 13.04
CA LEU A 615 -17.21 33.97 12.39
C LEU A 615 -17.50 33.76 10.89
N ALA A 616 -18.70 33.32 10.54
CA ALA A 616 -19.13 33.18 9.15
C ALA A 616 -19.02 34.49 8.36
N GLU A 617 -19.56 35.59 8.90
CA GLU A 617 -19.46 36.94 8.31
C GLU A 617 -18.01 37.38 8.10
N ALA A 618 -17.12 37.02 9.02
CA ALA A 618 -15.70 37.31 8.87
C ALA A 618 -15.03 36.49 7.75
N LEU A 619 -15.42 35.22 7.61
CA LEU A 619 -14.92 34.32 6.58
C LEU A 619 -15.43 34.67 5.19
N GLU A 620 -16.64 35.24 5.05
CA GLU A 620 -17.15 35.73 3.76
C GLU A 620 -16.20 36.72 3.08
N VAL A 621 -15.62 37.62 3.88
CA VAL A 621 -14.71 38.67 3.38
C VAL A 621 -13.23 38.30 3.51
N ASN A 622 -12.89 37.22 4.22
CA ASN A 622 -11.51 36.81 4.44
C ASN A 622 -11.04 35.79 3.40
N GLY A 623 -10.21 36.23 2.46
CA GLY A 623 -9.61 35.37 1.43
C GLY A 623 -8.21 34.83 1.76
N SER A 624 -7.69 35.00 2.98
CA SER A 624 -6.36 34.52 3.36
C SER A 624 -6.38 33.19 4.11
N VAL A 625 -7.45 32.90 4.85
CA VAL A 625 -7.59 31.66 5.62
C VAL A 625 -7.85 30.49 4.68
N THR A 626 -6.97 29.50 4.73
CA THR A 626 -7.00 28.27 3.95
C THR A 626 -7.32 27.03 4.78
N SER A 627 -7.12 27.04 6.09
CA SER A 627 -7.42 25.90 6.97
C SER A 627 -8.16 26.33 8.23
N ILE A 628 -9.24 25.64 8.58
CA ILE A 628 -10.08 25.93 9.73
C ILE A 628 -10.37 24.64 10.50
N ASN A 629 -10.10 24.62 11.80
CA ASN A 629 -10.48 23.56 12.73
C ASN A 629 -11.28 24.15 13.89
N LEU A 630 -12.57 23.82 13.92
CA LEU A 630 -13.56 24.21 14.92
C LEU A 630 -14.12 22.99 15.68
N GLN A 631 -13.33 21.92 15.82
CA GLN A 631 -13.76 20.72 16.53
C GLN A 631 -14.20 21.03 17.98
N GLU A 632 -15.23 20.33 18.48
CA GLU A 632 -15.74 20.48 19.87
C GLU A 632 -16.26 21.89 20.19
N GLY A 633 -16.88 22.53 19.19
CA GLY A 633 -17.38 23.89 19.27
C GLY A 633 -18.86 24.03 19.67
N THR A 634 -19.63 22.94 19.76
CA THR A 634 -21.11 22.99 19.91
C THR A 634 -21.75 23.95 18.89
N ILE A 635 -21.32 23.83 17.63
CA ILE A 635 -21.80 24.66 16.52
C ILE A 635 -23.29 24.40 16.25
N GLY A 636 -23.70 23.14 16.31
CA GLY A 636 -25.05 22.67 15.99
C GLY A 636 -25.47 22.96 14.54
N ASP A 637 -26.69 22.58 14.18
CA ASP A 637 -27.22 22.79 12.83
C ASP A 637 -27.26 24.27 12.42
N GLN A 638 -27.59 25.16 13.37
CA GLN A 638 -27.70 26.60 13.10
C GLN A 638 -26.34 27.25 12.84
N GLY A 639 -25.29 26.85 13.56
CA GLY A 639 -23.94 27.34 13.29
C GLY A 639 -23.36 26.74 12.02
N CYS A 640 -23.71 25.49 11.69
CA CYS A 640 -23.31 24.84 10.45
C CYS A 640 -23.94 25.55 9.24
N LYS A 641 -25.20 25.98 9.36
CA LYS A 641 -25.87 26.81 8.35
C LYS A 641 -25.13 28.12 8.09
N ALA A 642 -24.74 28.86 9.15
CA ALA A 642 -24.00 30.10 8.99
C ALA A 642 -22.65 29.87 8.27
N LEU A 643 -21.92 28.81 8.64
CA LEU A 643 -20.68 28.44 7.95
C LEU A 643 -20.92 28.03 6.50
N ALA A 644 -22.01 27.32 6.20
CA ALA A 644 -22.38 26.96 4.84
C ALA A 644 -22.68 28.18 3.97
N GLU A 645 -23.36 29.20 4.51
CA GLU A 645 -23.57 30.48 3.83
C GLU A 645 -22.24 31.17 3.49
N ALA A 646 -21.31 31.20 4.45
CA ALA A 646 -19.98 31.77 4.21
C ALA A 646 -19.17 30.99 3.14
N LEU A 647 -19.25 29.65 3.14
CA LEU A 647 -18.57 28.80 2.16
C LEU A 647 -19.09 28.97 0.73
N ARG A 648 -20.32 29.43 0.52
CA ARG A 648 -20.82 29.73 -0.84
C ARG A 648 -20.06 30.90 -1.48
N ILE A 649 -19.52 31.80 -0.65
CA ILE A 649 -18.83 33.02 -1.08
C ILE A 649 -17.31 32.85 -0.96
N ASN A 650 -16.84 32.23 0.12
CA ASN A 650 -15.42 32.08 0.41
C ASN A 650 -14.76 31.09 -0.57
N THR A 651 -13.68 31.53 -1.21
CA THR A 651 -12.91 30.71 -2.17
C THR A 651 -11.50 30.37 -1.68
N SER A 652 -11.16 30.65 -0.42
CA SER A 652 -9.81 30.44 0.12
C SER A 652 -9.70 29.19 1.00
N ILE A 653 -10.76 28.82 1.71
CA ILE A 653 -10.75 27.69 2.64
C ILE A 653 -10.60 26.38 1.86
N ALA A 654 -9.49 25.69 2.10
CA ALA A 654 -9.13 24.39 1.54
C ALA A 654 -9.35 23.24 2.54
N GLU A 655 -9.26 23.50 3.85
CA GLU A 655 -9.46 22.48 4.88
C GLU A 655 -10.43 22.97 5.95
N LEU A 656 -11.43 22.15 6.27
CA LEU A 656 -12.47 22.47 7.24
C LEU A 656 -12.72 21.28 8.16
N ASN A 657 -12.38 21.40 9.43
CA ASN A 657 -12.67 20.42 10.47
C ASN A 657 -13.80 20.92 11.39
N LEU A 658 -14.94 20.23 11.32
CA LEU A 658 -16.16 20.41 12.11
C LEU A 658 -16.48 19.18 12.96
N ALA A 659 -15.48 18.38 13.33
CA ALA A 659 -15.70 17.20 14.16
C ALA A 659 -16.32 17.54 15.53
N ARG A 660 -17.16 16.66 16.09
CA ARG A 660 -17.72 16.79 17.46
C ARG A 660 -18.46 18.12 17.71
N ASN A 661 -19.37 18.49 16.84
CA ASN A 661 -20.05 19.79 16.86
C ASN A 661 -21.57 19.71 16.99
N ASP A 662 -22.12 18.55 17.34
CA ASP A 662 -23.57 18.31 17.46
C ASP A 662 -24.34 18.65 16.17
N ILE A 663 -23.69 18.44 15.00
CA ILE A 663 -24.30 18.66 13.69
C ILE A 663 -25.19 17.46 13.36
N GLY A 664 -26.49 17.68 13.17
CA GLY A 664 -27.45 16.70 12.71
C GLY A 664 -27.70 16.76 11.20
N ASP A 665 -28.74 16.05 10.75
CA ASP A 665 -29.13 16.00 9.34
C ASP A 665 -29.41 17.38 8.73
N ALA A 666 -29.96 18.32 9.51
CA ALA A 666 -30.28 19.65 9.00
C ALA A 666 -29.02 20.47 8.72
N GLY A 667 -28.02 20.44 9.62
CA GLY A 667 -26.74 21.10 9.39
C GLY A 667 -25.93 20.44 8.28
N ALA A 668 -25.96 19.11 8.18
CA ALA A 668 -25.32 18.37 7.08
C ALA A 668 -25.92 18.72 5.71
N LYS A 669 -27.24 18.90 5.61
CA LYS A 669 -27.93 19.32 4.38
C LYS A 669 -27.52 20.72 3.93
N GLU A 670 -27.47 21.68 4.85
CA GLU A 670 -27.05 23.06 4.53
C GLU A 670 -25.59 23.08 4.02
N LEU A 671 -24.72 22.32 4.68
CA LEU A 671 -23.33 22.18 4.26
C LEU A 671 -23.23 21.51 2.88
N ALA A 672 -23.98 20.43 2.63
CA ALA A 672 -24.03 19.76 1.33
C ALA A 672 -24.42 20.73 0.19
N GLU A 673 -25.44 21.57 0.39
CA GLU A 673 -25.85 22.57 -0.60
C GLU A 673 -24.75 23.61 -0.89
N ALA A 674 -24.00 24.05 0.14
CA ALA A 674 -22.84 24.92 -0.09
C ALA A 674 -21.73 24.21 -0.89
N LEU A 675 -21.45 22.94 -0.56
CA LEU A 675 -20.41 22.16 -1.24
C LEU A 675 -20.78 21.83 -2.69
N LYS A 676 -22.03 21.83 -3.13
CA LYS A 676 -22.37 21.68 -4.56
C LYS A 676 -21.71 22.77 -5.44
N THR A 677 -21.47 23.96 -4.87
CA THR A 677 -20.93 25.13 -5.60
C THR A 677 -19.52 25.53 -5.17
N ASN A 678 -19.14 25.34 -3.90
CA ASN A 678 -17.80 25.68 -3.42
C ASN A 678 -16.72 24.81 -4.08
N ARG A 679 -15.68 25.43 -4.65
CA ARG A 679 -14.56 24.72 -5.30
C ARG A 679 -13.21 24.80 -4.56
N SER A 680 -13.19 25.47 -3.40
CA SER A 680 -11.98 25.69 -2.63
C SER A 680 -11.72 24.55 -1.64
N VAL A 681 -12.76 24.05 -0.95
CA VAL A 681 -12.62 23.02 0.07
C VAL A 681 -12.12 21.71 -0.57
N LYS A 682 -11.01 21.21 -0.03
CA LYS A 682 -10.35 19.95 -0.40
C LYS A 682 -10.54 18.88 0.68
N VAL A 683 -10.48 19.28 1.94
CA VAL A 683 -10.60 18.36 3.09
C VAL A 683 -11.72 18.84 4.01
N LEU A 684 -12.68 17.96 4.28
CA LEU A 684 -13.78 18.18 5.21
C LEU A 684 -13.78 17.10 6.30
N SER A 685 -13.80 17.47 7.57
CA SER A 685 -14.06 16.54 8.67
C SER A 685 -15.36 16.88 9.37
N LEU A 686 -16.25 15.90 9.42
CA LEU A 686 -17.53 15.87 10.14
C LEU A 686 -17.52 14.70 11.16
N LEU A 687 -16.34 14.25 11.57
CA LEU A 687 -16.14 13.13 12.48
C LEU A 687 -16.92 13.33 13.79
N ARG A 688 -17.60 12.28 14.27
CA ARG A 688 -18.31 12.24 15.54
C ARG A 688 -19.34 13.38 15.70
N ASN A 689 -20.24 13.51 14.74
CA ASN A 689 -21.43 14.37 14.81
C ASN A 689 -22.71 13.51 14.93
N ASP A 690 -23.87 14.17 14.88
CA ASP A 690 -25.21 13.57 15.00
C ASP A 690 -25.88 13.33 13.63
N ILE A 691 -25.07 13.19 12.57
CA ILE A 691 -25.55 13.00 11.19
C ILE A 691 -26.17 11.60 11.05
N GLY A 692 -27.39 11.56 10.52
CA GLY A 692 -28.11 10.35 10.16
C GLY A 692 -28.16 10.10 8.65
N ASP A 693 -28.98 9.14 8.24
CA ASP A 693 -29.13 8.74 6.82
C ASP A 693 -29.47 9.93 5.92
N ALA A 694 -30.38 10.80 6.35
CA ALA A 694 -30.84 11.92 5.52
C ALA A 694 -29.76 13.00 5.33
N GLY A 695 -28.85 13.18 6.28
CA GLY A 695 -27.69 14.05 6.14
C GLY A 695 -26.58 13.41 5.30
N ALA A 696 -26.37 12.10 5.46
CA ALA A 696 -25.42 11.33 4.65
C ALA A 696 -25.80 11.29 3.16
N GLU A 697 -27.08 11.08 2.84
CA GLU A 697 -27.60 11.14 1.46
C GLU A 697 -27.38 12.51 0.82
N ALA A 698 -27.63 13.59 1.55
CA ALA A 698 -27.41 14.95 1.06
C ALA A 698 -25.93 15.22 0.78
N LEU A 699 -25.04 14.78 1.67
CA LEU A 699 -23.59 14.87 1.45
C LEU A 699 -23.18 14.02 0.23
N ALA A 700 -23.73 12.82 0.04
CA ALA A 700 -23.45 11.98 -1.12
C ALA A 700 -23.84 12.67 -2.45
N GLU A 701 -25.01 13.31 -2.49
CA GLU A 701 -25.45 14.10 -3.66
C GLU A 701 -24.51 15.29 -3.94
N ALA A 702 -24.03 15.97 -2.91
CA ALA A 702 -23.07 17.07 -3.08
C ALA A 702 -21.72 16.55 -3.60
N LEU A 703 -21.24 15.43 -3.07
CA LEU A 703 -19.95 14.85 -3.45
C LEU A 703 -19.95 14.22 -4.83
N THR A 704 -21.08 13.74 -5.34
CA THR A 704 -21.18 13.30 -6.75
C THR A 704 -21.00 14.45 -7.74
N ILE A 705 -21.37 15.68 -7.36
CA ILE A 705 -21.24 16.90 -8.18
C ILE A 705 -19.91 17.64 -7.92
N ASN A 706 -19.37 17.54 -6.71
CA ASN A 706 -18.18 18.26 -6.29
C ASN A 706 -16.88 17.48 -6.55
N SER A 707 -16.16 17.86 -7.61
CA SER A 707 -14.84 17.31 -7.96
C SER A 707 -13.64 17.98 -7.27
N SER A 708 -13.87 18.98 -6.42
CA SER A 708 -12.80 19.69 -5.72
C SER A 708 -12.41 19.05 -4.39
N ILE A 709 -13.36 18.43 -3.69
CA ILE A 709 -13.13 17.78 -2.40
C ILE A 709 -12.40 16.46 -2.63
N THR A 710 -11.26 16.29 -1.97
CA THR A 710 -10.44 15.08 -2.04
C THR A 710 -10.58 14.20 -0.82
N LYS A 711 -11.06 14.73 0.31
CA LYS A 711 -11.25 13.96 1.55
C LYS A 711 -12.46 14.43 2.35
N VAL A 712 -13.31 13.50 2.76
CA VAL A 712 -14.42 13.71 3.70
C VAL A 712 -14.32 12.70 4.83
N ASP A 713 -14.35 13.15 6.07
CA ASP A 713 -14.35 12.29 7.25
C ASP A 713 -15.70 12.32 7.97
N LEU A 714 -16.42 11.19 7.94
CA LEU A 714 -17.72 10.97 8.56
C LEU A 714 -17.65 9.88 9.65
N MET A 715 -16.45 9.46 10.07
CA MET A 715 -16.30 8.41 11.08
C MET A 715 -17.01 8.80 12.39
N PHE A 716 -17.50 7.80 13.11
CA PHE A 716 -18.20 7.96 14.40
C PHE A 716 -19.50 8.79 14.38
N ASN A 717 -20.15 8.97 13.21
CA ASN A 717 -21.55 9.42 13.13
C ASN A 717 -22.49 8.22 13.32
N SER A 718 -22.83 7.90 14.56
CA SER A 718 -23.54 6.67 14.93
C SER A 718 -24.99 6.57 14.42
N LYS A 719 -25.55 7.68 13.91
CA LYS A 719 -26.91 7.74 13.36
C LYS A 719 -26.96 7.45 11.86
N ILE A 720 -25.82 7.34 11.16
CA ILE A 720 -25.77 6.91 9.76
C ILE A 720 -26.02 5.40 9.73
N GLY A 721 -27.22 5.03 9.28
CA GLY A 721 -27.63 3.66 9.04
C GLY A 721 -27.22 3.18 7.64
N GLU A 722 -27.70 1.99 7.28
CA GLU A 722 -27.33 1.33 6.03
C GLU A 722 -27.69 2.13 4.77
N VAL A 723 -28.75 2.96 4.85
CA VAL A 723 -29.18 3.79 3.72
C VAL A 723 -28.15 4.89 3.43
N GLY A 724 -27.73 5.62 4.45
CA GLY A 724 -26.70 6.65 4.32
C GLY A 724 -25.33 6.07 3.96
N LYS A 725 -24.98 4.90 4.53
CA LYS A 725 -23.74 4.20 4.16
C LYS A 725 -23.71 3.80 2.69
N LYS A 726 -24.82 3.26 2.17
CA LYS A 726 -24.95 2.90 0.77
C LYS A 726 -24.84 4.13 -0.15
N ALA A 727 -25.55 5.22 0.17
CA ALA A 727 -25.51 6.44 -0.63
C ALA A 727 -24.08 7.02 -0.72
N LEU A 728 -23.33 7.02 0.39
CA LEU A 728 -21.93 7.47 0.41
C LEU A 728 -20.99 6.55 -0.36
N ALA A 729 -21.22 5.23 -0.33
CA ALA A 729 -20.42 4.27 -1.10
C ALA A 729 -20.63 4.43 -2.62
N GLU A 730 -21.86 4.72 -3.04
CA GLU A 730 -22.20 4.94 -4.45
C GLU A 730 -21.54 6.18 -5.05
N VAL A 731 -21.12 7.15 -4.23
CA VAL A 731 -20.35 8.32 -4.69
C VAL A 731 -19.09 7.90 -5.47
N HIS A 732 -18.40 6.85 -5.02
CA HIS A 732 -17.17 6.38 -5.66
C HIS A 732 -17.38 5.77 -7.06
N GLN A 733 -18.62 5.47 -7.45
CA GLN A 733 -18.95 5.02 -8.80
C GLN A 733 -18.96 6.18 -9.80
N VAL A 734 -19.10 7.42 -9.32
CA VAL A 734 -19.26 8.63 -10.15
C VAL A 734 -18.13 9.64 -9.91
N ASN A 735 -17.63 9.74 -8.68
CA ASN A 735 -16.54 10.64 -8.30
C ASN A 735 -15.38 9.85 -7.66
N HIS A 736 -14.31 9.67 -8.44
CA HIS A 736 -13.10 8.96 -8.01
C HIS A 736 -12.04 9.87 -7.35
N SER A 737 -12.26 11.20 -7.29
CA SER A 737 -11.29 12.13 -6.71
C SER A 737 -11.47 12.34 -5.21
N VAL A 738 -12.61 11.93 -4.65
CA VAL A 738 -12.94 12.09 -3.22
C VAL A 738 -12.70 10.78 -2.46
N HIS A 739 -12.06 10.88 -1.29
CA HIS A 739 -11.91 9.79 -0.33
C HIS A 739 -12.87 10.01 0.85
N ILE A 740 -13.84 9.12 1.05
CA ILE A 740 -14.84 9.20 2.14
C ILE A 740 -14.44 8.22 3.24
N LEU A 741 -14.18 8.73 4.45
CA LEU A 741 -13.95 7.90 5.65
C LEU A 741 -15.30 7.74 6.37
N LEU A 742 -15.75 6.50 6.53
CA LEU A 742 -17.02 6.16 7.17
C LEU A 742 -16.79 5.07 8.22
N GLY A 743 -17.53 5.15 9.33
CA GLY A 743 -17.39 4.26 10.50
C GLY A 743 -18.33 3.06 10.51
#